data_AF-A0A4Y2VQ55-F1
#
_entry.id   AF-A0A4Y2VQ55-F1
#
_cell.length_a   1.000
_cell.length_b   1.000
_cell.length_c   1.000
_cell.angle_alpha   90.00
_cell.angle_beta   90.00
_cell.angle_gamma   90.00
#
_symmetry.space_group_name_H-M   'P 1'
#
loop_
_entity.id
_entity.type
_entity.pdbx_description
1 polymer ?
#
loop_
_entity_poly.entity_id
_entity_poly.type
_entity_poly.pdbx_seq_one_letter_code
_entity_poly.pdbx_strand_id
1 'polypeptide(L)'
;MYASKRPVHKPNRFRLQNLDPMALKQALKDQFQGLLPHQDNLEKEADNCIHKILEACKCKDQGNDSPSEARIRQTCRIPPLSSEDLPFSDPEIDAAFHNLKSKKAPGPDGIYGDKVKEAYASNPSYFRTFLNSCLTKGYFPRRWREAQVVMFNKKNKQETDPSAYRPICLLDAMGKVLDKLITQRVLFHLLSNNLIHPNQFGFLPGKSAPDAILQLKAWIAEARQEGKHSVIISLDVKSAFSRVWWPMVLHILKHLNCPSNIFKLTSSFLDKRKVFLNYDGTSISREYTIGCPQVSNSGPLYWLLIANGALQTEFEEDVRLLAYADDFYLFVKATGKHTIQAKATRALEQLDVWSEKVKISFAHEKTRLIPFGKKGKYKHPPYCRFAGNPIKLDRNLKILGVVLDDGLNGILHIKQTGSKVLQILNRLTIAKHQRGLSGKVVKLLYKRALERILVYAAPSWWTGSQAQKQKITSIQRQALLAISGAFRTTSTVALQVCCGVEPIDLVLDMEVAWYKIRKKREDVSLFGNHIQGSSMETFTNDWRHPGNLTPVHWDNHSVVSKISIYTDGSKINGQVGAAFSVSSPIGTEEHQYRLDDHCSVFQAETVAIQQALTWKRQNFPHDQCHIYSDSMSVLMSLQNHQITKRSIQETRDLLDNTITLHWVKAHIGVAGNEAADRAAKAAASKEAIDIHLGLPERSIKQMLKGSLLKQWQQNWERSEGDDKARHTKNIFPDVARTRCISNAYDIQVATNHGLCPFYLRRFNLRNCSCRCGENVEDDVMHYVAKCHLLAHQRKFIKRNSTQLQILSSPALREEMRKILRDCKPHRTKCPAQGRKYYACSKNSSSGGFSCLPPPPAEPRKKTFANALKSQLPKINNKKKFVSLVYPKDENTSSEETKSTLFSSIAPSKINVGVKHVKKVQNGGVAVECNTEEQLEKIIKEINSNPSLQGKVETRSPVRRDPKIIIYDVDNTVSKENFLQTFCQQNNVEIGKISGTFSLKSKTKDKVHWVLQTDPKVFKVLM
;
A
#
# COMPACT_ATOMS: atom_id res chain seq x y z
N MET A 1 -4.41 -5.19 -17.88
CA MET A 1 -4.74 -3.81 -17.43
C MET A 1 -4.07 -3.48 -16.10
N TYR A 2 -2.85 -2.96 -16.14
CA TYR A 2 -2.21 -2.39 -14.95
C TYR A 2 -2.73 -0.97 -14.77
N ALA A 3 -3.66 -0.78 -13.83
CA ALA A 3 -3.87 0.53 -13.24
C ALA A 3 -2.52 0.97 -12.69
N SER A 4 -1.94 2.00 -13.30
CA SER A 4 -0.79 2.67 -12.74
C SER A 4 -1.14 2.97 -11.28
N LYS A 5 -0.38 2.36 -10.37
CA LYS A 5 -0.35 2.81 -8.99
C LYS A 5 0.21 4.24 -9.07
N ARG A 6 -0.68 5.24 -9.28
CA ARG A 6 -0.56 6.51 -8.56
C ARG A 6 -0.20 6.10 -7.13
N PRO A 7 0.62 6.84 -6.37
CA PRO A 7 0.59 6.70 -4.94
C PRO A 7 -0.86 7.02 -4.55
N VAL A 8 -1.67 5.97 -4.51
CA VAL A 8 -2.84 5.87 -3.70
C VAL A 8 -2.19 6.10 -2.34
N HIS A 9 -2.20 7.36 -1.91
CA HIS A 9 -2.63 7.64 -0.56
C HIS A 9 -3.70 6.61 -0.34
N LYS A 10 -3.35 5.51 0.35
CA LYS A 10 -4.36 4.63 0.90
C LYS A 10 -5.38 5.64 1.41
N PRO A 11 -6.64 5.66 0.94
CA PRO A 11 -7.64 6.15 1.86
C PRO A 11 -7.28 5.36 3.11
N ASN A 12 -7.04 6.07 4.22
CA ASN A 12 -6.98 5.37 5.49
C ASN A 12 -8.17 4.38 5.49
N ARG A 13 -8.13 3.34 6.30
CA ARG A 13 -9.40 2.69 6.64
C ARG A 13 -10.28 3.76 7.30
N PHE A 14 -10.91 4.59 6.48
CA PHE A 14 -11.99 5.46 6.78
C PHE A 14 -13.13 4.47 6.75
N ARG A 15 -13.59 4.10 7.96
CA ARG A 15 -14.94 3.59 8.11
C ARG A 15 -15.86 4.54 7.34
N LEU A 16 -16.94 4.00 6.78
CA LEU A 16 -18.13 4.78 6.44
C LEU A 16 -18.45 5.61 7.69
N GLN A 17 -17.94 6.84 7.74
CA GLN A 17 -18.46 7.84 8.65
C GLN A 17 -19.65 8.35 7.88
N ASN A 18 -20.84 7.93 8.31
CA ASN A 18 -22.02 8.77 8.10
C ASN A 18 -21.58 10.18 8.52
N LEU A 19 -21.77 11.15 7.63
CA LEU A 19 -21.67 12.57 7.99
C LEU A 19 -22.40 12.71 9.33
N ASP A 20 -21.73 13.24 10.37
CA ASP A 20 -22.40 13.55 11.63
C ASP A 20 -23.47 14.60 11.28
N PRO A 21 -24.76 14.25 11.28
CA PRO A 21 -25.81 15.15 10.83
C PRO A 21 -25.80 16.41 11.70
N MET A 22 -25.39 16.31 12.96
CA MET A 22 -25.24 17.46 13.84
C MET A 22 -24.06 18.36 13.48
N ALA A 23 -22.96 17.84 12.94
CA ALA A 23 -21.82 18.68 12.56
C ALA A 23 -22.13 19.50 11.30
N LEU A 24 -22.81 18.91 10.31
CA LEU A 24 -23.27 19.61 9.12
C LEU A 24 -24.39 20.61 9.46
N LYS A 25 -25.36 20.19 10.29
CA LYS A 25 -26.47 21.04 10.75
C LYS A 25 -25.98 22.20 11.64
N GLN A 26 -24.95 21.99 12.46
CA GLN A 26 -24.32 23.06 13.27
C GLN A 26 -23.50 24.01 12.40
N ALA A 27 -22.71 23.52 11.45
CA ALA A 27 -21.97 24.38 10.51
C ALA A 27 -22.90 25.23 9.64
N LEU A 28 -24.07 24.70 9.28
CA LEU A 28 -25.14 25.46 8.60
C LEU A 28 -25.82 26.45 9.57
N LYS A 29 -26.13 26.05 10.81
CA LYS A 29 -26.69 26.94 11.85
C LYS A 29 -25.79 28.14 12.16
N ASP A 30 -24.49 27.91 12.30
CA ASP A 30 -23.49 28.92 12.65
C ASP A 30 -23.26 29.91 11.49
N GLN A 31 -23.55 29.51 10.25
CA GLN A 31 -23.37 30.34 9.04
C GLN A 31 -24.59 31.23 8.74
N PHE A 32 -25.80 30.83 9.15
CA PHE A 32 -27.04 31.57 8.91
C PHE A 32 -27.58 32.33 10.13
N GLN A 33 -26.89 32.27 11.27
CA GLN A 33 -27.26 32.97 12.50
C GLN A 33 -27.27 34.52 12.40
N GLY A 34 -26.80 35.09 11.29
CA GLY A 34 -26.83 36.54 11.03
C GLY A 34 -27.87 37.00 10.01
N LEU A 35 -28.64 36.10 9.38
CA LEU A 35 -29.61 36.43 8.33
C LEU A 35 -30.96 35.76 8.60
N LEU A 36 -31.77 36.44 9.42
CA LEU A 36 -33.25 36.44 9.48
C LEU A 36 -34.00 35.37 10.33
N PRO A 37 -35.26 35.69 10.75
CA PRO A 37 -35.96 35.11 11.88
C PRO A 37 -36.81 33.88 11.47
N HIS A 38 -37.08 33.02 12.46
CA HIS A 38 -37.89 31.80 12.42
C HIS A 38 -37.16 30.48 12.05
N GLN A 39 -37.32 29.49 12.95
CA GLN A 39 -36.56 28.22 13.01
C GLN A 39 -37.14 27.08 12.15
N ASP A 40 -38.18 27.30 11.35
CA ASP A 40 -38.99 26.21 10.76
C ASP A 40 -38.58 25.74 9.33
N ASN A 41 -37.42 26.13 8.79
CA ASN A 41 -37.07 25.85 7.37
C ASN A 41 -35.80 25.01 7.12
N LEU A 42 -35.19 24.43 8.16
CA LEU A 42 -33.90 23.71 8.08
C LEU A 42 -33.92 22.43 7.23
N GLU A 43 -35.04 21.72 7.12
CA GLU A 43 -35.15 20.48 6.31
C GLU A 43 -35.22 20.78 4.81
N LYS A 44 -36.01 21.78 4.40
CA LYS A 44 -36.06 22.27 3.01
C LYS A 44 -34.71 22.78 2.53
N GLU A 45 -33.90 23.36 3.42
CA GLU A 45 -32.55 23.84 3.09
C GLU A 45 -31.52 22.71 2.96
N ALA A 46 -31.62 21.64 3.75
CA ALA A 46 -30.79 20.45 3.60
C ALA A 46 -31.08 19.71 2.29
N ASP A 47 -32.37 19.55 1.94
CA ASP A 47 -32.79 18.99 0.66
C ASP A 47 -32.36 19.87 -0.52
N ASN A 48 -32.46 21.19 -0.40
CA ASN A 48 -31.92 22.13 -1.39
C ASN A 48 -30.38 22.04 -1.51
N CYS A 49 -29.66 21.84 -0.41
CA CYS A 49 -28.21 21.65 -0.42
C CYS A 49 -27.84 20.31 -1.07
N ILE A 50 -28.57 19.23 -0.78
CA ILE A 50 -28.40 17.92 -1.41
C ILE A 50 -28.72 17.99 -2.90
N HIS A 51 -29.77 18.72 -3.29
CA HIS A 51 -30.10 18.99 -4.67
C HIS A 51 -29.01 19.79 -5.39
N LYS A 52 -28.50 20.88 -4.79
CA LYS A 52 -27.36 21.65 -5.31
C LYS A 52 -26.08 20.82 -5.38
N ILE A 53 -25.85 19.91 -4.44
CA ILE A 53 -24.71 18.98 -4.45
C ILE A 53 -24.86 17.94 -5.56
N LEU A 54 -26.06 17.36 -5.76
CA LEU A 54 -26.34 16.43 -6.85
C LEU A 54 -26.21 17.12 -8.22
N GLU A 55 -26.67 18.36 -8.32
CA GLU A 55 -26.57 19.22 -9.50
C GLU A 55 -25.12 19.64 -9.80
N ALA A 56 -24.36 20.03 -8.78
CA ALA A 56 -22.93 20.33 -8.89
C ALA A 56 -22.08 19.08 -9.17
N CYS A 57 -22.51 17.91 -8.70
CA CYS A 57 -21.80 16.65 -8.93
C CYS A 57 -21.97 16.15 -10.37
N LYS A 58 -23.10 16.45 -11.03
CA LYS A 58 -23.43 15.96 -12.37
C LYS A 58 -24.40 16.91 -13.07
N CYS A 59 -23.89 17.63 -14.06
CA CYS A 59 -24.69 18.50 -14.90
C CYS A 59 -25.68 17.65 -15.72
N LYS A 60 -26.90 18.16 -15.93
CA LYS A 60 -27.66 17.76 -17.11
C LYS A 60 -27.07 18.53 -18.28
N ASP A 61 -26.93 17.86 -19.42
CA ASP A 61 -26.64 18.55 -20.68
C ASP A 61 -27.75 19.58 -20.94
N GLN A 62 -27.38 20.86 -21.01
CA GLN A 62 -28.33 21.97 -21.13
C GLN A 62 -28.95 22.06 -22.53
N GLY A 63 -28.46 21.28 -23.50
CA GLY A 63 -29.04 21.23 -24.85
C GLY A 63 -28.70 22.43 -25.73
N ASN A 64 -27.86 23.36 -25.25
CA ASN A 64 -27.28 24.42 -26.06
C ASN A 64 -26.22 23.81 -26.99
N ASP A 65 -26.70 23.24 -28.10
CA ASP A 65 -25.87 22.61 -29.11
C ASP A 65 -25.61 23.58 -30.26
N SER A 66 -24.35 23.71 -30.70
CA SER A 66 -24.05 24.23 -32.03
C SER A 66 -24.64 23.30 -33.11
N PRO A 67 -24.81 23.75 -34.37
CA PRO A 67 -25.30 22.89 -35.45
C PRO A 67 -24.51 21.59 -35.62
N SER A 68 -23.19 21.65 -35.41
CA SER A 68 -22.32 20.47 -35.46
C SER A 68 -22.58 19.49 -34.30
N GLU A 69 -22.80 20.00 -33.10
CA GLU A 69 -23.10 19.22 -31.90
C GLU A 69 -24.48 18.56 -31.98
N ALA A 70 -25.46 19.29 -32.53
CA ALA A 70 -26.80 18.76 -32.76
C ALA A 70 -26.75 17.57 -33.74
N ARG A 71 -25.97 17.68 -34.83
CA ARG A 71 -25.74 16.58 -35.77
C ARG A 71 -25.06 15.39 -35.10
N ILE A 72 -24.06 15.63 -34.24
CA ILE A 72 -23.43 14.56 -33.44
C ILE A 72 -24.49 13.89 -32.57
N ARG A 73 -25.30 14.64 -31.81
CA ARG A 73 -26.34 14.08 -30.94
C ARG A 73 -27.33 13.21 -31.71
N GLN A 74 -27.79 13.66 -32.86
CA GLN A 74 -28.75 12.94 -33.71
C GLN A 74 -28.17 11.63 -34.27
N THR A 75 -26.90 11.63 -34.66
CA THR A 75 -26.28 10.49 -35.36
C THR A 75 -25.45 9.57 -34.46
N CYS A 76 -25.09 10.00 -33.25
CA CYS A 76 -24.13 9.31 -32.39
C CYS A 76 -24.57 7.92 -31.94
N ARG A 77 -25.88 7.62 -31.94
CA ARG A 77 -26.40 6.31 -31.52
C ARG A 77 -26.59 5.34 -32.67
N ILE A 78 -26.48 5.80 -33.92
CA ILE A 78 -26.53 4.93 -35.10
C ILE A 78 -25.25 4.09 -35.13
N PRO A 79 -25.33 2.75 -35.04
CA PRO A 79 -24.17 1.88 -35.03
C PRO A 79 -23.26 2.06 -36.25
N PRO A 80 -21.95 1.81 -36.14
CA PRO A 80 -21.07 1.70 -37.30
C PRO A 80 -21.42 0.48 -38.16
N LEU A 81 -21.07 0.54 -39.44
CA LEU A 81 -21.20 -0.56 -40.41
C LEU A 81 -20.10 -1.64 -40.27
N SER A 82 -19.27 -1.55 -39.22
CA SER A 82 -18.24 -2.53 -38.89
C SER A 82 -18.84 -3.91 -38.61
N SER A 83 -18.05 -4.98 -38.79
CA SER A 83 -18.40 -6.32 -38.35
C SER A 83 -18.66 -6.41 -36.84
N GLU A 84 -19.37 -7.45 -36.42
CA GLU A 84 -19.55 -7.76 -35.01
C GLU A 84 -18.29 -8.41 -34.42
N ASP A 85 -18.03 -8.13 -33.15
CA ASP A 85 -16.95 -8.74 -32.38
C ASP A 85 -17.30 -10.17 -31.95
N LEU A 86 -16.28 -10.99 -31.70
CA LEU A 86 -16.45 -12.35 -31.20
C LEU A 86 -17.08 -12.39 -29.80
N PRO A 87 -17.82 -13.46 -29.45
CA PRO A 87 -18.31 -13.68 -28.10
C PRO A 87 -17.21 -13.55 -27.04
N PHE A 88 -17.62 -13.21 -25.81
CA PHE A 88 -16.76 -13.33 -24.63
C PHE A 88 -16.38 -14.79 -24.43
N SER A 89 -15.08 -15.05 -24.38
CA SER A 89 -14.55 -16.39 -24.11
C SER A 89 -14.71 -16.73 -22.64
N ASP A 90 -14.82 -18.02 -22.33
CA ASP A 90 -14.87 -18.52 -20.95
C ASP A 90 -13.69 -18.02 -20.11
N PRO A 91 -12.43 -18.06 -20.61
CA PRO A 91 -11.28 -17.38 -20.03
C PRO A 91 -11.48 -15.93 -19.61
N GLU A 92 -12.05 -15.14 -20.50
CA GLU A 92 -12.25 -13.71 -20.29
C GLU A 92 -13.27 -13.45 -19.18
N ILE A 93 -14.36 -14.21 -19.19
CA ILE A 93 -15.43 -14.15 -18.19
C ILE A 93 -14.90 -14.59 -16.82
N ASP A 94 -14.23 -15.74 -16.75
CA ASP A 94 -13.60 -16.26 -15.52
C ASP A 94 -12.69 -15.19 -14.90
N ALA A 95 -11.83 -14.59 -15.73
CA ALA A 95 -10.92 -13.54 -15.28
C ALA A 95 -11.67 -12.29 -14.77
N ALA A 96 -12.77 -11.90 -15.40
CA ALA A 96 -13.57 -10.76 -14.97
C ALA A 96 -14.20 -11.01 -13.59
N PHE A 97 -14.74 -12.20 -13.33
CA PHE A 97 -15.28 -12.59 -12.03
C PHE A 97 -14.20 -12.71 -10.96
N HIS A 98 -13.10 -13.42 -11.23
CA HIS A 98 -12.02 -13.60 -10.24
C HIS A 98 -11.39 -12.26 -9.81
N ASN A 99 -11.31 -11.28 -10.73
CA ASN A 99 -10.77 -9.94 -10.45
C ASN A 99 -11.71 -9.02 -9.65
N LEU A 100 -12.96 -9.44 -9.38
CA LEU A 100 -13.84 -8.70 -8.47
C LEU A 100 -13.24 -8.63 -7.06
N LYS A 101 -13.42 -7.50 -6.38
CA LYS A 101 -12.87 -7.29 -5.03
C LYS A 101 -13.87 -7.78 -3.98
N SER A 102 -13.57 -8.91 -3.36
CA SER A 102 -14.43 -9.67 -2.43
C SER A 102 -14.94 -8.96 -1.18
N LYS A 103 -14.53 -7.72 -0.86
CA LYS A 103 -14.97 -6.99 0.37
C LYS A 103 -15.10 -5.48 0.14
N LYS A 104 -15.39 -5.07 -1.10
CA LYS A 104 -15.70 -3.67 -1.41
C LYS A 104 -17.19 -3.40 -1.18
N ALA A 105 -17.52 -2.16 -0.82
CA ALA A 105 -18.91 -1.75 -0.66
C ALA A 105 -19.72 -2.13 -1.92
N PRO A 106 -20.90 -2.75 -1.75
CA PRO A 106 -21.74 -3.21 -2.85
C PRO A 106 -22.41 -2.02 -3.56
N GLY A 107 -23.07 -2.31 -4.69
CA GLY A 107 -23.94 -1.35 -5.35
C GLY A 107 -25.33 -1.28 -4.69
N PRO A 108 -26.30 -0.65 -5.37
CA PRO A 108 -27.71 -0.63 -4.95
C PRO A 108 -28.31 -2.01 -4.65
N ASP A 109 -27.81 -3.10 -5.27
CA ASP A 109 -28.27 -4.46 -5.00
C ASP A 109 -27.89 -5.01 -3.62
N GLY A 110 -26.94 -4.38 -2.92
CA GLY A 110 -26.42 -4.86 -1.63
C GLY A 110 -25.55 -6.12 -1.72
N ILE A 111 -25.27 -6.63 -2.93
CA ILE A 111 -24.54 -7.88 -3.14
C ILE A 111 -23.03 -7.62 -3.20
N TYR A 112 -22.30 -8.23 -2.29
CA TYR A 112 -20.86 -8.13 -2.23
C TYR A 112 -20.19 -8.97 -3.32
N GLY A 113 -18.98 -8.55 -3.73
CA GLY A 113 -18.25 -9.20 -4.80
C GLY A 113 -17.78 -10.63 -4.48
N ASP A 114 -17.75 -11.06 -3.21
CA ASP A 114 -17.56 -12.47 -2.84
C ASP A 114 -18.81 -13.31 -3.15
N LYS A 115 -19.99 -12.81 -2.84
CA LYS A 115 -21.26 -13.48 -3.17
C LYS A 115 -21.50 -13.62 -4.67
N VAL A 116 -21.11 -12.61 -5.45
CA VAL A 116 -21.11 -12.71 -6.91
C VAL A 116 -20.18 -13.82 -7.42
N LYS A 117 -19.00 -14.00 -6.79
CA LYS A 117 -18.07 -15.08 -7.17
C LYS A 117 -18.60 -16.45 -6.79
N GLU A 118 -19.24 -16.58 -5.63
CA GLU A 118 -19.89 -17.81 -5.19
C GLU A 118 -21.01 -18.19 -6.17
N ALA A 119 -21.89 -17.24 -6.53
CA ALA A 119 -22.95 -17.47 -7.51
C ALA A 119 -22.40 -17.90 -8.88
N TYR A 120 -21.34 -17.23 -9.36
CA TYR A 120 -20.66 -17.61 -10.60
C TYR A 120 -20.12 -19.05 -10.54
N ALA A 121 -19.45 -19.41 -9.45
CA ALA A 121 -18.89 -20.75 -9.26
C ALA A 121 -19.97 -21.84 -9.24
N SER A 122 -21.19 -21.53 -8.78
CA SER A 122 -22.31 -22.46 -8.77
C SER A 122 -22.90 -22.75 -10.15
N ASN A 123 -22.88 -21.78 -11.08
CA ASN A 123 -23.42 -21.97 -12.43
C ASN A 123 -22.69 -21.10 -13.49
N PRO A 124 -21.46 -21.44 -13.87
CA PRO A 124 -20.68 -20.66 -14.84
C PRO A 124 -21.36 -20.55 -16.21
N SER A 125 -21.98 -21.64 -16.68
CA SER A 125 -22.62 -21.71 -18.00
C SER A 125 -23.76 -20.71 -18.14
N TYR A 126 -24.60 -20.55 -17.11
CA TYR A 126 -25.67 -19.55 -17.10
C TYR A 126 -25.10 -18.13 -17.28
N PHE A 127 -24.07 -17.76 -16.51
CA PHE A 127 -23.47 -16.43 -16.60
C PHE A 127 -22.77 -16.19 -17.93
N ARG A 128 -22.13 -17.21 -18.51
CA ARG A 128 -21.53 -17.16 -19.84
C ARG A 128 -22.57 -16.85 -20.91
N THR A 129 -23.64 -17.66 -20.95
CA THR A 129 -24.76 -17.44 -21.87
C THR A 129 -25.41 -16.08 -21.66
N PHE A 130 -25.60 -15.65 -20.41
CA PHE A 130 -26.20 -14.37 -20.08
C PHE A 130 -25.35 -13.18 -20.57
N LEU A 131 -24.03 -13.18 -20.29
CA LEU A 131 -23.13 -12.09 -20.68
C LEU A 131 -22.95 -12.04 -22.20
N ASN A 132 -22.86 -13.19 -22.87
CA ASN A 132 -22.82 -13.25 -24.33
C ASN A 132 -24.14 -12.81 -24.97
N SER A 133 -25.29 -13.16 -24.38
CA SER A 133 -26.58 -12.64 -24.81
C SER A 133 -26.66 -11.12 -24.71
N CYS A 134 -26.06 -10.52 -23.67
CA CYS A 134 -25.95 -9.06 -23.55
C CYS A 134 -25.11 -8.46 -24.68
N LEU A 135 -24.02 -9.11 -25.07
CA LEU A 135 -23.16 -8.69 -26.18
C LEU A 135 -23.87 -8.77 -27.53
N THR A 136 -24.43 -9.93 -27.88
CA THR A 136 -25.14 -10.15 -29.15
C THR A 136 -26.32 -9.18 -29.30
N LYS A 137 -27.10 -8.98 -28.23
CA LYS A 137 -28.22 -8.02 -28.24
C LYS A 137 -27.78 -6.56 -28.15
N GLY A 138 -26.50 -6.28 -27.86
CA GLY A 138 -26.00 -4.94 -27.61
C GLY A 138 -26.67 -4.24 -26.41
N TYR A 139 -27.10 -5.00 -25.40
CA TYR A 139 -27.93 -4.51 -24.31
C TYR A 139 -27.24 -4.59 -22.94
N PHE A 140 -27.15 -3.45 -22.25
CA PHE A 140 -26.67 -3.37 -20.88
C PHE A 140 -27.86 -3.34 -19.90
N PRO A 141 -28.00 -4.32 -18.98
CA PRO A 141 -29.14 -4.42 -18.08
C PRO A 141 -29.47 -3.13 -17.35
N ARG A 142 -30.75 -2.72 -17.35
CA ARG A 142 -31.22 -1.46 -16.76
C ARG A 142 -30.82 -1.28 -15.30
N ARG A 143 -30.98 -2.34 -14.48
CA ARG A 143 -30.61 -2.32 -13.05
C ARG A 143 -29.13 -1.97 -12.84
N TRP A 144 -28.24 -2.45 -13.70
CA TRP A 144 -26.80 -2.18 -13.59
C TRP A 144 -26.37 -0.81 -14.13
N ARG A 145 -27.32 -0.03 -14.68
CA ARG A 145 -27.11 1.37 -15.07
C ARG A 145 -27.37 2.34 -13.91
N GLU A 146 -27.85 1.82 -12.79
CA GLU A 146 -28.09 2.55 -11.55
C GLU A 146 -26.84 2.61 -10.67
N ALA A 147 -26.68 3.69 -9.90
CA ALA A 147 -25.55 3.82 -8.97
C ALA A 147 -25.94 4.54 -7.69
N GLN A 148 -25.44 4.06 -6.55
CA GLN A 148 -25.55 4.77 -5.29
C GLN A 148 -24.39 5.76 -5.14
N VAL A 149 -24.68 7.03 -4.86
CA VAL A 149 -23.66 8.06 -4.69
C VAL A 149 -23.26 8.17 -3.22
N VAL A 150 -21.95 8.23 -2.98
CA VAL A 150 -21.36 8.51 -1.66
C VAL A 150 -20.37 9.66 -1.79
N MET A 151 -20.49 10.67 -0.92
CA MET A 151 -19.65 11.87 -0.96
C MET A 151 -18.40 11.72 -0.07
N PHE A 152 -17.25 12.14 -0.59
CA PHE A 152 -15.99 12.17 0.15
C PHE A 152 -15.38 13.57 0.13
N ASN A 153 -15.05 14.12 1.30
CA ASN A 153 -14.44 15.44 1.39
C ASN A 153 -12.96 15.43 0.91
N LYS A 154 -12.61 16.39 0.05
CA LYS A 154 -11.25 16.72 -0.37
C LYS A 154 -10.56 17.48 0.75
N LYS A 155 -9.39 16.99 1.16
CA LYS A 155 -8.58 17.62 2.22
C LYS A 155 -8.31 19.10 1.91
N ASN A 156 -8.35 19.94 2.95
CA ASN A 156 -8.02 21.38 2.94
C ASN A 156 -9.01 22.28 2.18
N LYS A 157 -10.23 21.80 1.89
CA LYS A 157 -11.33 22.66 1.47
C LYS A 157 -12.36 22.76 2.60
N GLN A 158 -13.03 23.91 2.68
CA GLN A 158 -14.09 24.10 3.67
C GLN A 158 -15.23 23.11 3.41
N GLU A 159 -15.81 22.55 4.47
CA GLU A 159 -16.92 21.58 4.39
C GLU A 159 -18.20 22.17 3.77
N THR A 160 -18.27 23.48 3.65
CA THR A 160 -19.36 24.26 3.07
C THR A 160 -19.26 24.42 1.55
N ASP A 161 -18.11 24.15 0.93
CA ASP A 161 -17.92 24.25 -0.53
C ASP A 161 -18.37 22.93 -1.22
N PRO A 162 -19.40 22.91 -2.07
CA PRO A 162 -19.81 21.68 -2.79
C PRO A 162 -18.68 21.07 -3.62
N SER A 163 -17.74 21.89 -4.11
CA SER A 163 -16.57 21.42 -4.85
C SER A 163 -15.50 20.77 -3.97
N ALA A 164 -15.65 20.84 -2.63
CA ALA A 164 -14.88 20.08 -1.66
C ALA A 164 -15.26 18.60 -1.67
N TYR A 165 -16.48 18.24 -2.07
CA TYR A 165 -16.89 16.84 -2.10
C TYR A 165 -16.54 16.17 -3.43
N ARG A 166 -16.21 14.87 -3.35
CA ARG A 166 -16.02 13.99 -4.48
C ARG A 166 -17.12 12.93 -4.48
N PRO A 167 -17.99 12.89 -5.50
CA PRO A 167 -18.99 11.84 -5.63
C PRO A 167 -18.34 10.53 -6.05
N ILE A 168 -18.56 9.47 -5.29
CA ILE A 168 -18.19 8.10 -5.65
C ILE A 168 -19.46 7.33 -6.00
N CYS A 169 -19.49 6.70 -7.18
CA CYS A 169 -20.62 5.90 -7.63
C CYS A 169 -20.37 4.43 -7.28
N LEU A 170 -21.15 3.88 -6.36
CA LEU A 170 -21.18 2.46 -6.08
C LEU A 170 -22.08 1.78 -7.12
N LEU A 171 -21.47 0.95 -7.96
CA LEU A 171 -22.13 0.13 -8.98
C LEU A 171 -22.26 -1.31 -8.50
N ASP A 172 -23.31 -2.01 -8.96
CA ASP A 172 -23.51 -3.44 -8.72
C ASP A 172 -22.30 -4.26 -9.17
N ALA A 173 -21.97 -5.30 -8.40
CA ALA A 173 -20.79 -6.12 -8.67
C ALA A 173 -20.90 -6.88 -10.01
N MET A 174 -22.10 -7.36 -10.35
CA MET A 174 -22.38 -7.97 -11.65
C MET A 174 -22.24 -6.98 -12.82
N GLY A 175 -22.79 -5.77 -12.67
CA GLY A 175 -22.62 -4.70 -13.66
C GLY A 175 -21.16 -4.35 -13.93
N LYS A 176 -20.31 -4.39 -12.89
CA LYS A 176 -18.86 -4.18 -13.02
C LYS A 176 -18.17 -5.29 -13.81
N VAL A 177 -18.68 -6.52 -13.83
CA VAL A 177 -18.15 -7.61 -14.67
C VAL A 177 -18.37 -7.29 -16.13
N LEU A 178 -19.61 -6.99 -16.52
CA LEU A 178 -19.91 -6.65 -17.92
C LEU A 178 -19.19 -5.37 -18.37
N ASP A 179 -19.15 -4.33 -17.53
CA ASP A 179 -18.38 -3.11 -17.76
C ASP A 179 -16.87 -3.42 -17.94
N LYS A 180 -16.34 -4.40 -17.19
CA LYS A 180 -14.94 -4.83 -17.32
C LYS A 180 -14.67 -5.45 -18.69
N LEU A 181 -15.53 -6.37 -19.13
CA LEU A 181 -15.42 -7.07 -20.41
C LEU A 181 -15.46 -6.07 -21.57
N ILE A 182 -16.46 -5.18 -21.59
CA ILE A 182 -16.56 -4.12 -22.62
C ILE A 182 -15.32 -3.23 -22.63
N THR A 183 -14.85 -2.80 -21.46
CA THR A 183 -13.64 -1.95 -21.36
C THR A 183 -12.41 -2.68 -21.93
N GLN A 184 -12.30 -4.00 -21.72
CA GLN A 184 -11.20 -4.79 -22.26
C GLN A 184 -11.27 -4.89 -23.79
N ARG A 185 -12.45 -5.13 -24.37
CA ARG A 185 -12.66 -5.20 -25.83
C ARG A 185 -12.42 -3.87 -26.53
N VAL A 186 -12.92 -2.77 -25.98
CA VAL A 186 -12.66 -1.44 -26.56
C VAL A 186 -11.18 -1.08 -26.44
N LEU A 187 -10.56 -1.31 -25.28
CA LEU A 187 -9.13 -1.02 -25.13
C LEU A 187 -8.26 -1.91 -26.04
N PHE A 188 -8.66 -3.16 -26.24
CA PHE A 188 -8.04 -4.05 -27.21
C PHE A 188 -8.06 -3.44 -28.61
N HIS A 189 -9.25 -3.09 -29.11
CA HIS A 189 -9.44 -2.50 -30.44
C HIS A 189 -8.58 -1.25 -30.65
N LEU A 190 -8.50 -0.38 -29.63
CA LEU A 190 -7.70 0.85 -29.70
C LEU A 190 -6.19 0.59 -29.79
N LEU A 191 -5.70 -0.45 -29.09
CA LEU A 191 -4.27 -0.74 -29.00
C LEU A 191 -3.78 -1.64 -30.13
N SER A 192 -4.56 -2.63 -30.55
CA SER A 192 -4.22 -3.51 -31.67
C SER A 192 -4.15 -2.74 -33.00
N ASN A 193 -4.96 -1.68 -33.16
CA ASN A 193 -5.02 -0.86 -34.36
C ASN A 193 -4.20 0.46 -34.25
N ASN A 194 -3.35 0.62 -33.22
CA ASN A 194 -2.53 1.83 -33.01
C ASN A 194 -3.31 3.17 -33.01
N LEU A 195 -4.53 3.18 -32.48
CA LEU A 195 -5.44 4.35 -32.52
C LEU A 195 -5.20 5.36 -31.37
N ILE A 196 -4.24 5.08 -30.49
CA ILE A 196 -3.91 5.94 -29.35
C ILE A 196 -2.59 6.66 -29.59
N HIS A 197 -2.61 7.98 -29.39
CA HIS A 197 -1.44 8.83 -29.59
C HIS A 197 -0.28 8.44 -28.64
N PRO A 198 0.99 8.41 -29.09
CA PRO A 198 2.13 7.94 -28.29
C PRO A 198 2.40 8.77 -27.01
N ASN A 199 2.00 10.05 -27.02
CA ASN A 199 2.08 10.97 -25.87
C ASN A 199 0.90 10.87 -24.89
N GLN A 200 0.03 9.86 -25.04
CA GLN A 200 -0.93 9.48 -24.01
C GLN A 200 -0.26 8.52 -23.01
N PHE A 201 -0.17 8.91 -21.74
CA PHE A 201 0.47 8.10 -20.70
C PHE A 201 -0.51 7.67 -19.60
N GLY A 202 -1.66 8.34 -19.48
CA GLY A 202 -2.69 8.01 -18.50
C GLY A 202 -3.46 6.75 -18.88
N PHE A 203 -3.81 5.92 -17.89
CA PHE A 203 -4.70 4.75 -18.04
C PHE A 203 -4.29 3.67 -19.05
N LEU A 204 -3.13 3.78 -19.70
CA LEU A 204 -2.62 2.78 -20.63
C LEU A 204 -1.74 1.72 -19.96
N PRO A 205 -1.82 0.44 -20.39
CA PRO A 205 -0.88 -0.58 -19.97
C PRO A 205 0.53 -0.21 -20.44
N GLY A 206 1.55 -0.51 -19.64
CA GLY A 206 2.94 -0.26 -20.01
C GLY A 206 3.39 1.21 -19.95
N LYS A 207 2.51 2.19 -19.71
CA LYS A 207 2.87 3.60 -19.49
C LYS A 207 2.72 3.98 -18.01
N SER A 208 3.49 4.96 -17.55
CA SER A 208 3.52 5.37 -16.14
C SER A 208 3.88 6.84 -15.96
N ALA A 209 3.58 7.40 -14.78
CA ALA A 209 3.90 8.80 -14.46
C ALA A 209 5.40 9.13 -14.61
N PRO A 210 6.35 8.28 -14.18
CA PRO A 210 7.77 8.50 -14.46
C PRO A 210 8.09 8.58 -15.96
N ASP A 211 7.44 7.78 -16.81
CA ASP A 211 7.66 7.78 -18.26
C ASP A 211 7.27 9.14 -18.86
N ALA A 212 6.12 9.69 -18.45
CA ALA A 212 5.66 11.02 -18.86
C ALA A 212 6.61 12.14 -18.42
N ILE A 213 7.09 12.12 -17.17
CA ILE A 213 8.03 13.13 -16.67
C ILE A 213 9.37 13.04 -17.42
N LEU A 214 9.86 11.82 -17.69
CA LEU A 214 11.08 11.62 -18.45
C LEU A 214 10.95 12.09 -19.90
N GLN A 215 9.78 11.93 -20.52
CA GLN A 215 9.50 12.49 -21.85
C GLN A 215 9.58 14.02 -21.83
N LEU A 216 8.96 14.68 -20.84
CA LEU A 216 9.07 16.14 -20.68
C LEU A 216 10.53 16.59 -20.49
N LYS A 217 11.31 15.85 -19.68
CA LYS A 217 12.74 16.14 -19.50
C LYS A 217 13.55 15.93 -20.79
N ALA A 218 13.21 14.93 -21.59
CA ALA A 218 13.84 14.70 -22.88
C ALA A 218 13.59 15.87 -23.82
N TRP A 219 12.35 16.38 -23.91
CA TRP A 219 12.03 17.58 -24.70
C TRP A 219 12.77 18.83 -24.20
N ILE A 220 12.92 19.01 -22.89
CA ILE A 220 13.73 20.10 -22.33
C ILE A 220 15.21 19.96 -22.74
N ALA A 221 15.77 18.74 -22.68
CA ALA A 221 17.15 18.48 -23.06
C ALA A 221 17.39 18.72 -24.56
N GLU A 222 16.48 18.27 -25.40
CA GLU A 222 16.46 18.52 -26.85
C GLU A 222 16.45 20.02 -27.17
N ALA A 223 15.56 20.79 -26.53
CA ALA A 223 15.54 22.26 -26.70
C ALA A 223 16.87 22.92 -26.34
N ARG A 224 17.56 22.44 -25.28
CA ARG A 224 18.88 22.97 -24.88
C ARG A 224 19.98 22.61 -25.88
N GLN A 225 19.94 21.40 -26.44
CA GLN A 225 20.87 20.96 -27.48
C GLN A 225 20.75 21.85 -28.73
N GLU A 226 19.52 22.24 -29.09
CA GLU A 226 19.24 23.20 -30.18
C GLU A 226 19.50 24.67 -29.81
N GLY A 227 20.01 24.96 -28.61
CA GLY A 227 20.23 26.33 -28.15
C GLY A 227 18.95 27.15 -27.93
N LYS A 228 17.78 26.51 -27.86
CA LYS A 228 16.47 27.12 -27.66
C LYS A 228 16.09 27.20 -26.17
N HIS A 229 15.28 28.19 -25.83
CA HIS A 229 14.55 28.24 -24.56
C HIS A 229 13.28 27.40 -24.67
N SER A 230 12.75 26.92 -23.53
CA SER A 230 11.49 26.17 -23.52
C SER A 230 10.62 26.50 -22.32
N VAL A 231 9.32 26.22 -22.44
CA VAL A 231 8.34 26.32 -21.36
C VAL A 231 7.47 25.08 -21.33
N ILE A 232 7.03 24.71 -20.14
CA ILE A 232 5.93 23.75 -19.95
C ILE A 232 4.76 24.49 -19.34
N ILE A 233 3.60 24.41 -19.98
CA ILE A 233 2.33 24.92 -19.48
C ILE A 233 1.49 23.72 -19.04
N SER A 234 1.23 23.64 -17.73
CA SER A 234 0.38 22.62 -17.14
C SER A 234 -1.07 23.08 -17.16
N LEU A 235 -1.93 22.29 -17.79
CA LEU A 235 -3.34 22.54 -17.97
C LEU A 235 -4.14 21.47 -17.19
N ASP A 236 -5.11 21.90 -16.39
CA ASP A 236 -6.00 21.04 -15.59
C ASP A 236 -7.44 21.20 -16.11
N VAL A 237 -8.15 20.09 -16.31
CA VAL A 237 -9.54 20.13 -16.78
C VAL A 237 -10.51 20.17 -15.59
N LYS A 238 -11.47 21.10 -15.62
CA LYS A 238 -12.51 21.22 -14.57
C LYS A 238 -13.38 19.96 -14.56
N SER A 239 -13.26 19.16 -13.51
CA SER A 239 -14.10 17.99 -13.25
C SER A 239 -14.22 17.04 -14.45
N ALA A 240 -13.09 16.73 -15.11
CA ALA A 240 -12.98 15.91 -16.32
C ALA A 240 -13.99 14.75 -16.43
N PHE A 241 -13.97 13.82 -15.45
CA PHE A 241 -14.86 12.66 -15.46
C PHE A 241 -16.35 12.98 -15.35
N SER A 242 -16.72 14.06 -14.68
CA SER A 242 -18.13 14.45 -14.52
C SER A 242 -18.71 15.14 -15.76
N ARG A 243 -17.85 15.57 -16.69
CA ARG A 243 -18.24 16.36 -17.88
C ARG A 243 -18.13 15.61 -19.21
N VAL A 244 -17.73 14.34 -19.20
CA VAL A 244 -17.61 13.54 -20.43
C VAL A 244 -18.94 13.50 -21.18
N TRP A 245 -19.01 14.14 -22.34
CA TRP A 245 -20.21 14.19 -23.16
C TRP A 245 -20.39 12.87 -23.93
N TRP A 246 -21.43 12.10 -23.61
CA TRP A 246 -21.63 10.76 -24.16
C TRP A 246 -21.81 10.71 -25.68
N PRO A 247 -22.53 11.64 -26.33
CA PRO A 247 -22.60 11.70 -27.79
C PRO A 247 -21.21 11.77 -28.44
N MET A 248 -20.27 12.53 -27.87
CA MET A 248 -18.90 12.60 -28.37
C MET A 248 -18.15 11.28 -28.20
N VAL A 249 -18.31 10.58 -27.07
CA VAL A 249 -17.69 9.25 -26.86
C VAL A 249 -18.16 8.27 -27.94
N LEU A 250 -19.47 8.21 -28.20
CA LEU A 250 -20.02 7.33 -29.23
C LEU A 250 -19.59 7.77 -30.63
N HIS A 251 -19.59 9.07 -30.91
CA HIS A 251 -19.10 9.62 -32.17
C HIS A 251 -17.65 9.20 -32.45
N ILE A 252 -16.75 9.33 -31.46
CA ILE A 252 -15.36 8.89 -31.58
C ILE A 252 -15.29 7.38 -31.82
N LEU A 253 -16.00 6.56 -31.05
CA LEU A 253 -16.00 5.10 -31.26
C LEU A 253 -16.46 4.70 -32.66
N LYS A 254 -17.47 5.40 -33.19
CA LYS A 254 -17.96 5.19 -34.56
C LYS A 254 -16.89 5.54 -35.61
N HIS A 255 -16.21 6.68 -35.45
CA HIS A 255 -15.12 7.11 -36.34
C HIS A 255 -13.89 6.19 -36.26
N LEU A 256 -13.65 5.58 -35.11
CA LEU A 256 -12.58 4.59 -34.92
C LEU A 256 -12.96 3.18 -35.38
N ASN A 257 -14.08 3.02 -36.11
CA ASN A 257 -14.58 1.74 -36.63
C ASN A 257 -14.71 0.65 -35.55
N CYS A 258 -15.19 1.02 -34.35
CA CYS A 258 -15.42 0.08 -33.26
C CYS A 258 -16.45 -1.00 -33.66
N PRO A 259 -16.24 -2.29 -33.34
CA PRO A 259 -17.19 -3.36 -33.66
C PRO A 259 -18.63 -3.07 -33.23
N SER A 260 -19.60 -3.47 -34.06
CA SER A 260 -20.98 -2.99 -33.95
C SER A 260 -21.68 -3.42 -32.66
N ASN A 261 -21.50 -4.67 -32.24
CA ASN A 261 -22.07 -5.20 -30.98
C ASN A 261 -21.46 -4.54 -29.73
N ILE A 262 -20.13 -4.32 -29.70
CA ILE A 262 -19.44 -3.58 -28.62
C ILE A 262 -19.91 -2.13 -28.54
N PHE A 263 -20.08 -1.50 -29.71
CA PHE A 263 -20.62 -0.15 -29.81
C PHE A 263 -22.06 -0.07 -29.26
N LYS A 264 -22.96 -0.97 -29.71
CA LYS A 264 -24.35 -1.04 -29.25
C LYS A 264 -24.41 -1.21 -27.73
N LEU A 265 -23.61 -2.13 -27.19
CA LEU A 265 -23.54 -2.41 -25.76
C LEU A 265 -23.00 -1.20 -24.96
N THR A 266 -22.00 -0.48 -25.49
CA THR A 266 -21.48 0.77 -24.92
C THR A 266 -22.53 1.89 -24.95
N SER A 267 -23.24 2.04 -26.07
CA SER A 267 -24.37 2.97 -26.22
C SER A 267 -25.49 2.69 -25.23
N SER A 268 -25.77 1.40 -24.98
CA SER A 268 -26.73 0.96 -23.95
C SER A 268 -26.25 1.29 -22.54
N PHE A 269 -24.97 1.06 -22.22
CA PHE A 269 -24.36 1.40 -20.93
C PHE A 269 -24.47 2.90 -20.60
N LEU A 270 -24.31 3.75 -21.61
CA LEU A 270 -24.42 5.22 -21.52
C LEU A 270 -25.87 5.71 -21.67
N ASP A 271 -26.88 4.84 -21.65
CA ASP A 271 -28.27 5.26 -21.83
C ASP A 271 -29.08 5.26 -20.52
N LYS A 272 -29.99 6.23 -20.36
CA LYS A 272 -31.01 6.31 -19.28
C LYS A 272 -30.48 5.94 -17.89
N ARG A 273 -29.31 6.49 -17.53
CA ARG A 273 -28.66 6.17 -16.25
C ARG A 273 -29.28 6.94 -15.10
N LYS A 274 -29.39 6.28 -13.94
CA LYS A 274 -29.91 6.86 -12.70
C LYS A 274 -28.88 6.82 -11.59
N VAL A 275 -28.92 7.81 -10.71
CA VAL A 275 -28.20 7.78 -9.44
C VAL A 275 -29.15 7.99 -8.27
N PHE A 276 -28.80 7.37 -7.14
CA PHE A 276 -29.52 7.49 -5.89
C PHE A 276 -28.59 7.98 -4.80
N LEU A 277 -29.06 8.91 -3.97
CA LEU A 277 -28.40 9.31 -2.74
C LEU A 277 -29.36 9.02 -1.59
N ASN A 278 -28.89 8.23 -0.63
CA ASN A 278 -29.63 7.97 0.60
C ASN A 278 -29.09 8.89 1.69
N TYR A 279 -29.95 9.73 2.25
CA TYR A 279 -29.63 10.65 3.34
C TYR A 279 -30.77 10.64 4.37
N ASP A 280 -30.44 10.33 5.61
CA ASP A 280 -31.36 10.37 6.77
C ASP A 280 -32.72 9.68 6.57
N GLY A 281 -32.74 8.52 5.90
CA GLY A 281 -33.96 7.77 5.60
C GLY A 281 -34.65 8.16 4.29
N THR A 282 -34.30 9.30 3.69
CA THR A 282 -34.81 9.77 2.40
C THR A 282 -33.91 9.29 1.26
N SER A 283 -34.51 8.82 0.17
CA SER A 283 -33.79 8.42 -1.05
C SER A 283 -34.16 9.32 -2.21
N ILE A 284 -33.19 10.08 -2.72
CA ILE A 284 -33.38 10.96 -3.86
C ILE A 284 -32.79 10.29 -5.10
N SER A 285 -33.62 10.09 -6.12
CA SER A 285 -33.20 9.57 -7.43
C SER A 285 -33.12 10.68 -8.47
N ARG A 286 -32.08 10.67 -9.31
CA ARG A 286 -31.99 11.54 -10.49
C ARG A 286 -31.41 10.83 -11.69
N GLU A 287 -31.94 11.14 -12.87
CA GLU A 287 -31.33 10.77 -14.14
C GLU A 287 -30.20 11.73 -14.51
N TYR A 288 -29.18 11.23 -15.20
CA TYR A 288 -28.07 12.05 -15.69
C TYR A 288 -27.67 11.63 -17.10
N THR A 289 -27.15 12.60 -17.87
CA THR A 289 -26.92 12.46 -19.33
C THR A 289 -25.47 12.73 -19.76
N ILE A 290 -24.59 13.08 -18.82
CA ILE A 290 -23.15 13.25 -19.07
C ILE A 290 -22.30 12.71 -17.90
N GLY A 291 -21.01 12.52 -18.19
CA GLY A 291 -20.02 12.10 -17.22
C GLY A 291 -19.96 10.58 -17.01
N CYS A 292 -18.86 10.12 -16.46
CA CYS A 292 -18.66 8.71 -16.16
C CYS A 292 -18.98 8.42 -14.69
N PRO A 293 -19.63 7.28 -14.35
CA PRO A 293 -19.74 6.85 -12.97
C PRO A 293 -18.34 6.72 -12.37
N GLN A 294 -17.98 7.57 -11.40
CA GLN A 294 -16.68 7.46 -10.75
C GLN A 294 -16.61 6.11 -10.03
N VAL A 295 -15.63 5.27 -10.39
CA VAL A 295 -15.43 3.85 -10.00
C VAL A 295 -15.89 2.81 -11.05
N SER A 296 -16.50 3.21 -12.17
CA SER A 296 -16.63 2.30 -13.33
C SER A 296 -15.26 1.95 -13.93
N ASN A 297 -15.16 0.78 -14.55
CA ASN A 297 -13.98 0.36 -15.30
C ASN A 297 -13.83 1.16 -16.60
N SER A 298 -14.96 1.50 -17.23
CA SER A 298 -15.02 2.24 -18.48
C SER A 298 -14.79 3.74 -18.35
N GLY A 299 -14.96 4.35 -17.17
CA GLY A 299 -14.82 5.79 -17.00
C GLY A 299 -13.45 6.35 -17.41
N PRO A 300 -12.34 5.75 -16.93
CA PRO A 300 -10.99 6.05 -17.42
C PRO A 300 -10.80 5.88 -18.93
N LEU A 301 -11.44 4.86 -19.53
CA LEU A 301 -11.36 4.59 -20.97
C LEU A 301 -12.09 5.67 -21.78
N TYR A 302 -13.30 6.06 -21.39
CA TYR A 302 -14.04 7.11 -22.10
C TYR A 302 -13.36 8.47 -21.98
N TRP A 303 -12.79 8.79 -20.81
CA TRP A 303 -11.95 9.97 -20.68
C TRP A 303 -10.71 9.89 -21.58
N LEU A 304 -10.07 8.71 -21.66
CA LEU A 304 -8.91 8.50 -22.53
C LEU A 304 -9.24 8.75 -24.01
N LEU A 305 -10.43 8.33 -24.50
CA LEU A 305 -10.90 8.64 -25.84
C LEU A 305 -11.03 10.14 -26.10
N ILE A 306 -11.66 10.88 -25.18
CA ILE A 306 -11.79 12.33 -25.28
C ILE A 306 -10.40 12.99 -25.29
N ALA A 307 -9.56 12.67 -24.30
CA ALA A 307 -8.24 13.26 -24.16
C ALA A 307 -7.28 12.92 -25.32
N ASN A 308 -7.49 11.78 -25.99
CA ASN A 308 -6.74 11.41 -27.20
C ASN A 308 -7.00 12.40 -28.34
N GLY A 309 -8.23 12.93 -28.45
CA GLY A 309 -8.57 13.95 -29.45
C GLY A 309 -7.74 15.23 -29.32
N ALA A 310 -7.44 15.68 -28.09
CA ALA A 310 -6.56 16.84 -27.85
C ALA A 310 -5.11 16.59 -28.31
N LEU A 311 -4.65 15.35 -28.20
CA LEU A 311 -3.30 14.97 -28.65
C LEU A 311 -3.20 14.84 -30.17
N GLN A 312 -4.33 14.66 -30.85
CA GLN A 312 -4.42 14.60 -32.32
C GLN A 312 -4.55 16.00 -32.95
N THR A 313 -4.66 17.07 -32.15
CA THR A 313 -4.60 18.45 -32.65
C THR A 313 -3.25 18.71 -33.32
N GLU A 314 -3.27 19.22 -34.54
CA GLU A 314 -2.06 19.60 -35.28
C GLU A 314 -1.50 20.91 -34.74
N PHE A 315 -0.43 20.79 -33.97
CA PHE A 315 0.35 21.92 -33.49
C PHE A 315 1.48 22.23 -34.48
N GLU A 316 1.90 23.49 -34.51
CA GLU A 316 3.07 23.90 -35.27
C GLU A 316 4.39 23.28 -34.78
N GLU A 317 5.45 23.41 -35.58
CA GLU A 317 6.79 22.95 -35.20
C GLU A 317 7.25 23.56 -33.86
N ASP A 318 7.97 22.77 -33.07
CA ASP A 318 8.44 23.07 -31.71
C ASP A 318 7.34 23.15 -30.63
N VAL A 319 6.08 22.84 -30.96
CA VAL A 319 4.98 22.72 -30.01
C VAL A 319 4.57 21.25 -29.88
N ARG A 320 4.47 20.76 -28.64
CA ARG A 320 4.11 19.36 -28.36
C ARG A 320 3.17 19.27 -27.18
N LEU A 321 2.23 18.33 -27.23
CA LEU A 321 1.32 18.05 -26.12
C LEU A 321 1.56 16.65 -25.54
N LEU A 322 1.48 16.57 -24.22
CA LEU A 322 1.49 15.32 -23.46
C LEU A 322 0.28 15.25 -22.54
N ALA A 323 -0.37 14.08 -22.45
CA ALA A 323 -1.49 13.87 -21.53
C ALA A 323 -1.19 12.74 -20.54
N TYR A 324 -1.58 12.96 -19.28
CA TYR A 324 -1.65 11.92 -18.26
C TYR A 324 -2.98 12.02 -17.51
N ALA A 325 -3.95 11.20 -17.91
CA ALA A 325 -5.30 11.29 -17.39
C ALA A 325 -5.87 12.70 -17.64
N ASP A 326 -6.24 13.42 -16.58
CA ASP A 326 -6.82 14.76 -16.59
C ASP A 326 -5.78 15.90 -16.71
N ASP A 327 -4.49 15.58 -16.53
CA ASP A 327 -3.39 16.55 -16.63
C ASP A 327 -2.85 16.61 -18.06
N PHE A 328 -2.85 17.82 -18.65
CA PHE A 328 -2.21 18.09 -19.94
C PHE A 328 -0.96 18.97 -19.73
N TYR A 329 0.10 18.69 -20.50
CA TYR A 329 1.35 19.43 -20.46
C TYR A 329 1.72 19.88 -21.88
N LEU A 330 1.50 21.15 -22.15
CA LEU A 330 1.90 21.80 -23.40
C LEU A 330 3.36 22.23 -23.29
N PHE A 331 4.20 21.72 -24.18
CA PHE A 331 5.61 22.05 -24.29
C PHE A 331 5.83 22.93 -25.51
N VAL A 332 6.56 24.03 -25.34
CA VAL A 332 6.91 24.96 -26.41
C VAL A 332 8.38 25.29 -26.32
N LYS A 333 9.13 25.20 -27.43
CA LYS A 333 10.52 25.66 -27.52
C LYS A 333 10.70 26.72 -28.62
N ALA A 334 11.56 27.71 -28.38
CA ALA A 334 11.99 28.69 -29.39
C ALA A 334 13.25 29.45 -28.95
N THR A 335 13.87 30.23 -29.85
CA THR A 335 15.09 31.01 -29.57
C THR A 335 14.82 32.26 -28.70
N GLY A 336 13.63 32.85 -28.77
CA GLY A 336 13.27 34.09 -28.06
C GLY A 336 11.94 34.01 -27.30
N LYS A 337 11.79 34.88 -26.28
CA LYS A 337 10.57 34.93 -25.43
C LYS A 337 9.30 35.27 -26.22
N HIS A 338 9.37 36.22 -27.16
CA HIS A 338 8.22 36.66 -27.95
C HIS A 338 7.72 35.54 -28.87
N THR A 339 8.63 34.79 -29.47
CA THR A 339 8.29 33.60 -30.27
C THR A 339 7.63 32.54 -29.40
N ILE A 340 8.18 32.21 -28.21
CA ILE A 340 7.53 31.25 -27.29
C ILE A 340 6.12 31.71 -26.95
N GLN A 341 5.92 32.99 -26.65
CA GLN A 341 4.61 33.55 -26.34
C GLN A 341 3.64 33.38 -27.51
N ALA A 342 4.03 33.78 -28.73
CA ALA A 342 3.19 33.65 -29.91
C ALA A 342 2.85 32.19 -30.26
N LYS A 343 3.82 31.27 -30.10
CA LYS A 343 3.62 29.82 -30.27
C LYS A 343 2.66 29.26 -29.22
N ALA A 344 2.87 29.60 -27.95
CA ALA A 344 2.02 29.14 -26.85
C ALA A 344 0.59 29.67 -26.96
N THR A 345 0.39 30.93 -27.34
CA THR A 345 -0.95 31.53 -27.52
C THR A 345 -1.74 30.78 -28.58
N ARG A 346 -1.18 30.59 -29.78
CA ARG A 346 -1.86 29.87 -30.88
C ARG A 346 -2.19 28.42 -30.50
N ALA A 347 -1.26 27.72 -29.87
CA ALA A 347 -1.50 26.36 -29.40
C ALA A 347 -2.60 26.28 -28.32
N LEU A 348 -2.66 27.27 -27.42
CA LEU A 348 -3.70 27.34 -26.41
C LEU A 348 -5.07 27.68 -27.01
N GLU A 349 -5.14 28.54 -28.02
CA GLU A 349 -6.36 28.83 -28.78
C GLU A 349 -6.89 27.57 -29.48
N GLN A 350 -6.01 26.78 -30.11
CA GLN A 350 -6.39 25.48 -30.71
C GLN A 350 -6.94 24.50 -29.65
N LEU A 351 -6.35 24.48 -28.46
CA LEU A 351 -6.85 23.66 -27.34
C LEU A 351 -8.18 24.18 -26.79
N ASP A 352 -8.42 25.48 -26.81
CA ASP A 352 -9.70 26.07 -26.41
C ASP A 352 -10.82 25.65 -27.37
N VAL A 353 -10.59 25.80 -28.68
CA VAL A 353 -11.51 25.35 -29.74
C VAL A 353 -11.80 23.84 -29.61
N TRP A 354 -10.77 23.03 -29.37
CA TRP A 354 -10.96 21.61 -29.10
C TRP A 354 -11.84 21.38 -27.87
N SER A 355 -11.59 22.13 -26.78
CA SER A 355 -12.32 21.96 -25.53
C SER A 355 -13.80 22.33 -25.64
N GLU A 356 -14.12 23.37 -26.42
CA GLU A 356 -15.49 23.75 -26.76
C GLU A 356 -16.19 22.63 -27.53
N LYS A 357 -15.55 22.10 -28.58
CA LYS A 357 -16.09 20.99 -29.39
C LYS A 357 -16.44 19.75 -28.56
N VAL A 358 -15.66 19.43 -27.53
CA VAL A 358 -15.92 18.28 -26.64
C VAL A 358 -16.70 18.64 -25.37
N LYS A 359 -17.18 19.88 -25.25
CA LYS A 359 -17.94 20.42 -24.12
C LYS A 359 -17.24 20.31 -22.76
N ILE A 360 -15.93 20.53 -22.72
CA ILE A 360 -15.15 20.60 -21.47
C ILE A 360 -14.61 22.02 -21.24
N SER A 361 -14.07 22.27 -20.06
CA SER A 361 -13.46 23.58 -19.75
C SER A 361 -12.20 23.40 -18.94
N PHE A 362 -11.19 24.23 -19.22
CA PHE A 362 -9.96 24.26 -18.44
C PHE A 362 -10.10 25.07 -17.15
N ALA A 363 -9.34 24.68 -16.13
CA ALA A 363 -9.17 25.39 -14.88
C ALA A 363 -8.05 26.44 -15.02
N HIS A 364 -8.38 27.58 -15.62
CA HIS A 364 -7.42 28.67 -15.85
C HIS A 364 -6.71 29.08 -14.55
N GLU A 365 -7.41 29.07 -13.40
CA GLU A 365 -6.85 29.41 -12.09
C GLU A 365 -5.75 28.44 -11.59
N LYS A 366 -5.79 27.20 -12.08
CA LYS A 366 -4.79 26.16 -11.78
C LYS A 366 -3.73 26.03 -12.87
N THR A 367 -3.90 26.70 -14.00
CA THR A 367 -2.95 26.65 -15.10
C THR A 367 -1.65 27.35 -14.68
N ARG A 368 -0.52 26.68 -14.88
CA ARG A 368 0.81 27.14 -14.45
C ARG A 368 1.84 26.98 -15.56
N LEU A 369 2.76 27.93 -15.66
CA LEU A 369 3.89 27.89 -16.59
C LEU A 369 5.20 27.73 -15.81
N ILE A 370 6.05 26.79 -16.23
CA ILE A 370 7.43 26.66 -15.75
C ILE A 370 8.43 26.87 -16.91
N PRO A 371 9.37 27.84 -16.80
CA PRO A 371 10.31 28.15 -17.86
C PRO A 371 11.67 27.46 -17.68
N PHE A 372 12.31 27.11 -18.80
CA PHE A 372 13.65 26.52 -18.87
C PHE A 372 14.53 27.30 -19.86
N GLY A 373 15.75 27.63 -19.43
CA GLY A 373 16.71 28.36 -20.25
C GLY A 373 17.56 27.42 -21.11
N LYS A 374 18.01 27.94 -22.26
CA LYS A 374 19.00 27.27 -23.13
C LYS A 374 20.29 26.88 -22.39
N LYS A 375 20.75 27.75 -21.48
CA LYS A 375 21.87 27.51 -20.57
C LYS A 375 21.43 27.70 -19.11
N GLY A 376 20.75 26.70 -18.55
CA GLY A 376 20.29 26.71 -17.16
C GLY A 376 18.97 27.47 -16.95
N LYS A 377 18.97 28.45 -16.04
CA LYS A 377 17.74 29.20 -15.69
C LYS A 377 17.39 30.23 -16.75
N TYR A 378 16.10 30.31 -17.08
CA TYR A 378 15.62 31.35 -17.99
C TYR A 378 15.42 32.67 -17.23
N LYS A 379 16.30 33.67 -17.44
CA LYS A 379 16.23 34.96 -16.73
C LYS A 379 14.95 35.75 -17.05
N HIS A 380 14.60 35.88 -18.33
CA HIS A 380 13.45 36.66 -18.81
C HIS A 380 12.42 35.78 -19.55
N PRO A 381 11.64 34.98 -18.81
CA PRO A 381 10.63 34.11 -19.41
C PRO A 381 9.45 34.90 -20.01
N PRO A 382 8.69 34.30 -20.94
CA PRO A 382 7.55 34.94 -21.58
C PRO A 382 6.37 35.12 -20.61
N TYR A 383 5.52 36.11 -20.92
CA TYR A 383 4.22 36.28 -20.30
C TYR A 383 3.14 35.72 -21.21
N CYS A 384 2.48 34.63 -20.79
CA CYS A 384 1.47 33.96 -21.61
C CYS A 384 0.06 34.18 -21.02
N ARG A 385 -0.95 34.19 -21.89
CA ARG A 385 -2.37 34.24 -21.51
C ARG A 385 -3.09 33.03 -22.10
N PHE A 386 -4.18 32.61 -21.46
CA PHE A 386 -5.06 31.56 -21.96
C PHE A 386 -6.52 32.00 -21.79
N ALA A 387 -7.27 32.08 -22.89
CA ALA A 387 -8.65 32.59 -22.91
C ALA A 387 -8.76 33.95 -22.18
N GLY A 388 -7.87 34.89 -22.51
CA GLY A 388 -7.77 36.21 -21.87
C GLY A 388 -7.15 36.23 -20.47
N ASN A 389 -7.04 35.09 -19.77
CA ASN A 389 -6.54 35.01 -18.40
C ASN A 389 -5.01 34.89 -18.35
N PRO A 390 -4.30 35.62 -17.47
CA PRO A 390 -2.85 35.51 -17.34
C PRO A 390 -2.44 34.17 -16.72
N ILE A 391 -1.46 33.51 -17.33
CA ILE A 391 -0.92 32.25 -16.80
C ILE A 391 0.12 32.56 -15.73
N LYS A 392 -0.09 32.03 -14.52
CA LYS A 392 0.89 32.20 -13.45
C LYS A 392 2.20 31.48 -13.77
N LEU A 393 3.28 32.23 -13.76
CA LEU A 393 4.63 31.74 -13.89
C LEU A 393 5.17 31.27 -12.54
N ASP A 394 5.63 30.02 -12.47
CA ASP A 394 6.26 29.44 -11.30
C ASP A 394 7.66 28.88 -11.66
N ARG A 395 8.61 29.00 -10.75
CA ARG A 395 9.98 28.45 -10.91
C ARG A 395 10.10 26.99 -10.50
N ASN A 396 9.04 26.44 -9.91
CA ASN A 396 8.92 25.04 -9.58
C ASN A 396 7.46 24.61 -9.71
N LEU A 397 7.23 23.40 -10.20
CA LEU A 397 5.90 22.86 -10.43
C LEU A 397 5.85 21.39 -10.04
N LYS A 398 4.76 21.00 -9.40
CA LYS A 398 4.52 19.59 -9.05
C LYS A 398 3.79 18.89 -10.20
N ILE A 399 4.54 18.08 -10.94
CA ILE A 399 4.08 17.31 -12.10
C ILE A 399 4.01 15.83 -11.71
N LEU A 400 2.81 15.24 -11.78
CA LEU A 400 2.56 13.80 -11.52
C LEU A 400 3.18 13.26 -10.22
N GLY A 401 3.25 14.11 -9.19
CA GLY A 401 3.79 13.77 -7.86
C GLY A 401 5.27 14.11 -7.65
N VAL A 402 5.99 14.51 -8.69
CA VAL A 402 7.40 14.97 -8.63
C VAL A 402 7.42 16.49 -8.73
N VAL A 403 8.36 17.13 -8.02
CA VAL A 403 8.51 18.59 -8.08
C VAL A 403 9.67 18.87 -9.02
N LEU A 404 9.37 19.46 -10.17
CA LEU A 404 10.38 19.93 -11.10
C LEU A 404 10.67 21.39 -10.78
N ASP A 405 11.96 21.73 -10.70
CA ASP A 405 12.45 23.11 -10.63
C ASP A 405 13.16 23.47 -11.94
N ASP A 406 13.32 24.76 -12.21
CA ASP A 406 13.98 25.27 -13.42
C ASP A 406 15.46 24.81 -13.57
N GLY A 407 16.09 24.38 -12.48
CA GLY A 407 17.41 23.77 -12.45
C GLY A 407 17.43 22.24 -12.63
N LEU A 408 16.27 21.58 -12.59
CA LEU A 408 16.10 20.12 -12.69
C LEU A 408 17.02 19.30 -11.75
N ASN A 409 17.38 19.86 -10.59
CA ASN A 409 18.32 19.21 -9.66
C ASN A 409 17.64 18.31 -8.62
N GLY A 410 16.31 18.34 -8.50
CA GLY A 410 15.54 17.44 -7.61
C GLY A 410 15.67 17.71 -6.11
N ILE A 411 16.49 18.68 -5.67
CA ILE A 411 16.68 18.99 -4.24
C ILE A 411 15.38 19.49 -3.61
N LEU A 412 14.61 20.31 -4.34
CA LEU A 412 13.33 20.80 -3.85
C LEU A 412 12.33 19.65 -3.65
N HIS A 413 12.30 18.68 -4.56
CA HIS A 413 11.49 17.47 -4.42
C HIS A 413 11.87 16.69 -3.15
N ILE A 414 13.17 16.45 -2.93
CA ILE A 414 13.66 15.74 -1.74
C ILE A 414 13.24 16.48 -0.45
N LYS A 415 13.34 17.82 -0.42
CA LYS A 415 12.94 18.63 0.75
C LYS A 415 11.45 18.47 1.07
N GLN A 416 10.58 18.59 0.06
CA GLN A 416 9.13 18.51 0.25
C GLN A 416 8.67 17.09 0.64
N THR A 417 9.15 16.07 -0.08
CA THR A 417 8.83 14.67 0.20
C THR A 417 9.41 14.23 1.55
N GLY A 418 10.64 14.67 1.87
CA GLY A 418 11.29 14.47 3.15
C GLY A 418 10.49 15.05 4.32
N SER A 419 10.04 16.30 4.21
CA SER A 419 9.20 16.95 5.24
C SER A 419 7.91 16.15 5.50
N LYS A 420 7.22 15.72 4.45
CA LYS A 420 6.02 14.87 4.57
C LYS A 420 6.31 13.55 5.28
N VAL A 421 7.41 12.90 4.94
CA VAL A 421 7.82 11.63 5.57
C VAL A 421 8.17 11.82 7.04
N LEU A 422 8.89 12.89 7.39
CA LEU A 422 9.24 13.22 8.76
C LEU A 422 8.01 13.57 9.60
N GLN A 423 7.01 14.26 9.04
CA GLN A 423 5.74 14.51 9.74
C GLN A 423 5.00 13.21 10.09
N ILE A 424 4.97 12.25 9.16
CA ILE A 424 4.36 10.94 9.40
C ILE A 424 5.17 10.17 10.45
N LEU A 425 6.49 10.17 10.32
CA LEU A 425 7.40 9.52 11.27
C LEU A 425 7.20 10.08 12.69
N ASN A 426 7.16 11.41 12.84
CA ASN A 426 6.96 12.07 14.12
C ASN A 426 5.66 11.62 14.79
N ARG A 427 4.55 11.56 14.02
CA ARG A 427 3.26 11.05 14.52
C ARG A 427 3.34 9.59 14.98
N LEU A 428 4.11 8.74 14.28
CA LEU A 428 4.33 7.36 14.68
C LEU A 428 5.18 7.24 15.95
N THR A 429 6.09 8.19 16.18
CA THR A 429 7.03 8.16 17.32
C THR A 429 6.52 8.85 18.59
N ILE A 430 5.56 9.78 18.50
CA ILE A 430 4.97 10.45 19.68
C ILE A 430 4.34 9.43 20.66
N ALA A 431 3.94 8.26 20.17
CA ALA A 431 3.42 7.17 21.01
C ALA A 431 4.48 6.49 21.92
N LYS A 432 5.79 6.72 21.75
CA LYS A 432 6.88 5.94 22.39
C LYS A 432 7.10 6.11 23.88
N HIS A 433 6.52 7.10 24.56
CA HIS A 433 6.97 7.39 25.92
C HIS A 433 6.57 6.32 26.96
N GLN A 434 5.51 5.52 26.73
CA GLN A 434 5.19 4.29 27.50
C GLN A 434 4.43 3.19 26.72
N ARG A 435 3.80 3.47 25.56
CA ARG A 435 3.00 2.51 24.75
C ARG A 435 3.18 2.69 23.23
N GLY A 436 4.43 2.88 22.76
CA GLY A 436 4.69 3.15 21.34
C GLY A 436 4.99 1.92 20.50
N LEU A 437 5.08 2.15 19.19
CA LEU A 437 5.49 1.11 18.24
C LEU A 437 6.93 0.68 18.53
N SER A 438 7.15 -0.63 18.58
CA SER A 438 8.49 -1.19 18.69
C SER A 438 9.34 -0.80 17.48
N GLY A 439 10.65 -0.67 17.65
CA GLY A 439 11.53 -0.30 16.53
C GLY A 439 11.47 -1.29 15.36
N LYS A 440 11.21 -2.57 15.61
CA LYS A 440 10.93 -3.57 14.57
C LYS A 440 9.72 -3.20 13.71
N VAL A 441 8.62 -2.74 14.33
CA VAL A 441 7.43 -2.27 13.61
C VAL A 441 7.73 -0.97 12.86
N VAL A 442 8.48 -0.04 13.46
CA VAL A 442 8.90 1.20 12.78
C VAL A 442 9.78 0.89 11.57
N LYS A 443 10.73 -0.06 11.66
CA LYS A 443 11.55 -0.53 10.53
C LYS A 443 10.67 -1.07 9.41
N LEU A 444 9.68 -1.91 9.76
CA LEU A 444 8.74 -2.44 8.78
C LEU A 444 7.94 -1.33 8.09
N LEU A 445 7.40 -0.37 8.84
CA LEU A 445 6.66 0.77 8.30
C LEU A 445 7.56 1.66 7.43
N TYR A 446 8.81 1.87 7.84
CA TYR A 446 9.78 2.62 7.05
C TYR A 446 10.03 1.93 5.70
N LYS A 447 10.48 0.67 5.69
CA LYS A 447 10.80 -0.06 4.45
C LYS A 447 9.60 -0.27 3.54
N ARG A 448 8.40 -0.50 4.10
CA ARG A 448 7.18 -0.82 3.32
C ARG A 448 6.39 0.41 2.89
N ALA A 449 6.51 1.55 3.57
CA ALA A 449 5.72 2.75 3.28
C ALA A 449 6.57 4.01 3.12
N LEU A 450 7.37 4.39 4.11
CA LEU A 450 8.06 5.69 4.10
C LEU A 450 9.17 5.77 3.06
N GLU A 451 10.01 4.74 2.95
CA GLU A 451 11.04 4.61 1.91
C GLU A 451 10.39 4.63 0.52
N ARG A 452 9.24 3.97 0.34
CA ARG A 452 8.52 3.94 -0.93
C ARG A 452 7.94 5.30 -1.33
N ILE A 453 7.64 6.17 -0.37
CA ILE A 453 7.28 7.57 -0.64
C ILE A 453 8.51 8.36 -1.10
N LEU A 454 9.68 8.14 -0.48
CA LEU A 454 10.92 8.83 -0.83
C LEU A 454 11.47 8.41 -2.20
N VAL A 455 11.33 7.14 -2.56
CA VAL A 455 11.87 6.54 -3.80
C VAL A 455 10.90 6.70 -4.99
N TYR A 456 9.69 7.21 -4.75
CA TYR A 456 8.70 7.37 -5.82
C TYR A 456 9.26 8.17 -7.00
N ALA A 457 9.14 7.59 -8.20
CA ALA A 457 9.60 8.20 -9.45
C ALA A 457 11.09 8.61 -9.45
N ALA A 458 11.95 7.96 -8.65
CA ALA A 458 13.40 8.23 -8.62
C ALA A 458 14.06 8.42 -9.99
N PRO A 459 13.75 7.62 -11.04
CA PRO A 459 14.33 7.81 -12.37
C PRO A 459 14.17 9.21 -12.96
N SER A 460 13.13 9.95 -12.56
CA SER A 460 12.87 11.29 -13.12
C SER A 460 13.56 12.43 -12.39
N TRP A 461 13.99 12.27 -11.12
CA TRP A 461 14.55 13.37 -10.31
C TRP A 461 15.88 13.04 -9.62
N TRP A 462 16.24 11.77 -9.47
CA TRP A 462 17.51 11.36 -8.86
C TRP A 462 18.66 11.47 -9.87
N THR A 463 19.72 12.18 -9.50
CA THR A 463 20.94 12.34 -10.30
C THR A 463 22.17 11.75 -9.61
N GLY A 464 22.06 11.35 -8.33
CA GLY A 464 23.19 10.83 -7.56
C GLY A 464 24.20 11.89 -7.12
N SER A 465 23.89 13.19 -7.30
CA SER A 465 24.79 14.28 -6.88
C SER A 465 25.04 14.27 -5.36
N GLN A 466 26.21 14.77 -4.95
CA GLN A 466 26.61 14.77 -3.53
C GLN A 466 25.62 15.53 -2.64
N ALA A 467 25.07 16.65 -3.13
CA ALA A 467 24.03 17.40 -2.42
C ALA A 467 22.74 16.59 -2.21
N GLN A 468 22.32 15.81 -3.22
CA GLN A 468 21.16 14.93 -3.09
C GLN A 468 21.43 13.80 -2.08
N LYS A 469 22.59 13.14 -2.19
CA LYS A 469 23.04 12.07 -1.28
C LYS A 469 23.04 12.54 0.17
N GLN A 470 23.67 13.68 0.47
CA GLN A 470 23.69 14.25 1.82
C GLN A 470 22.27 14.53 2.35
N LYS A 471 21.38 15.10 1.52
CA LYS A 471 20.05 15.48 1.96
C LYS A 471 19.15 14.27 2.22
N ILE A 472 19.17 13.26 1.34
CA ILE A 472 18.35 12.06 1.52
C ILE A 472 18.83 11.21 2.70
N THR A 473 20.15 11.13 2.91
CA THR A 473 20.76 10.44 4.06
C THR A 473 20.39 11.13 5.38
N SER A 474 20.33 12.46 5.40
CA SER A 474 19.83 13.22 6.57
C SER A 474 18.38 12.87 6.93
N ILE A 475 17.51 12.67 5.92
CA ILE A 475 16.11 12.26 6.13
C ILE A 475 16.05 10.81 6.65
N GLN A 476 16.80 9.89 6.03
CA GLN A 476 16.86 8.49 6.46
C GLN A 476 17.36 8.38 7.91
N ARG A 477 18.38 9.18 8.28
CA ARG A 477 18.94 9.21 9.64
C ARG A 477 17.87 9.38 10.72
N GLN A 478 16.90 10.26 10.51
CA GLN A 478 15.81 10.46 11.48
C GLN A 478 14.95 9.20 11.66
N ALA A 479 14.68 8.46 10.56
CA ALA A 479 13.99 7.18 10.64
C ALA A 479 14.82 6.13 11.39
N LEU A 480 16.14 6.07 11.15
CA LEU A 480 17.02 5.12 11.83
C LEU A 480 17.13 5.40 13.34
N LEU A 481 17.18 6.68 13.73
CA LEU A 481 17.11 7.08 15.14
C LEU A 481 15.77 6.68 15.77
N ALA A 482 14.67 6.87 15.04
CA ALA A 482 13.34 6.44 15.50
C ALA A 482 13.23 4.91 15.65
N ILE A 483 13.88 4.13 14.79
CA ILE A 483 13.93 2.66 14.85
C ILE A 483 14.74 2.21 16.08
N SER A 484 15.98 2.70 16.18
CA SER A 484 16.96 2.22 17.16
C SER A 484 16.78 2.80 18.56
N GLY A 485 16.34 4.05 18.67
CA GLY A 485 16.40 4.81 19.92
C GLY A 485 17.82 5.27 20.29
N ALA A 486 18.76 5.28 19.33
CA ALA A 486 20.14 5.68 19.58
C ALA A 486 20.28 7.17 19.91
N PHE A 487 21.43 7.55 20.48
CA PHE A 487 21.80 8.94 20.68
C PHE A 487 22.00 9.65 19.34
N ARG A 488 21.69 10.96 19.29
CA ARG A 488 21.79 11.80 18.09
C ARG A 488 23.21 11.96 17.54
N THR A 489 24.21 11.59 18.32
CA THR A 489 25.65 11.59 17.98
C THR A 489 26.09 10.33 17.25
N THR A 490 25.31 9.24 17.32
CA THR A 490 25.62 7.95 16.66
C THR A 490 25.76 8.17 15.16
N SER A 491 26.82 7.68 14.52
CA SER A 491 27.02 7.89 13.08
C SER A 491 25.92 7.25 12.23
N THR A 492 25.60 7.84 11.07
CA THR A 492 24.52 7.32 10.21
C THR A 492 24.86 5.94 9.65
N VAL A 493 26.14 5.69 9.35
CA VAL A 493 26.61 4.40 8.83
C VAL A 493 26.42 3.30 9.89
N ALA A 494 26.80 3.55 11.14
CA ALA A 494 26.53 2.61 12.25
C ALA A 494 25.02 2.35 12.41
N LEU A 495 24.18 3.40 12.32
CA LEU A 495 22.72 3.25 12.39
C LEU A 495 22.15 2.37 11.28
N GLN A 496 22.64 2.49 10.05
CA GLN A 496 22.23 1.65 8.91
C GLN A 496 22.52 0.18 9.21
N VAL A 497 23.74 -0.12 9.70
CA VAL A 497 24.18 -1.47 10.06
C VAL A 497 23.36 -2.04 11.24
N CYS A 498 23.24 -1.31 12.36
CA CYS A 498 22.49 -1.74 13.54
C CYS A 498 21.00 -1.94 13.26
N CYS A 499 20.40 -1.09 12.42
CA CYS A 499 18.99 -1.22 12.03
C CYS A 499 18.78 -2.24 10.91
N GLY A 500 19.84 -2.72 10.26
CA GLY A 500 19.77 -3.57 9.06
C GLY A 500 18.97 -2.92 7.94
N VAL A 501 19.24 -1.64 7.67
CA VAL A 501 18.56 -0.82 6.66
C VAL A 501 19.62 -0.29 5.71
N GLU A 502 19.46 -0.58 4.42
CA GLU A 502 20.41 -0.18 3.40
C GLU A 502 20.48 1.35 3.24
N PRO A 503 21.64 1.91 2.86
CA PRO A 503 21.75 3.33 2.52
C PRO A 503 20.75 3.72 1.41
N ILE A 504 19.96 4.76 1.67
CA ILE A 504 18.84 5.12 0.78
C ILE A 504 19.31 5.65 -0.59
N ASP A 505 20.50 6.23 -0.66
CA ASP A 505 21.15 6.64 -1.91
C ASP A 505 21.45 5.43 -2.80
N LEU A 506 21.99 4.34 -2.24
CA LEU A 506 22.19 3.09 -2.99
C LEU A 506 20.85 2.47 -3.44
N VAL A 507 19.80 2.58 -2.62
CA VAL A 507 18.44 2.15 -3.00
C VAL A 507 17.92 2.97 -4.18
N LEU A 508 18.16 4.28 -4.21
CA LEU A 508 17.77 5.15 -5.32
C LEU A 508 18.52 4.81 -6.60
N ASP A 509 19.85 4.61 -6.54
CA ASP A 509 20.67 4.19 -7.68
C ASP A 509 20.15 2.86 -8.27
N MET A 510 19.85 1.89 -7.40
CA MET A 510 19.27 0.60 -7.80
C MET A 510 17.91 0.75 -8.48
N GLU A 511 17.05 1.66 -8.01
CA GLU A 511 15.71 1.87 -8.58
C GLU A 511 15.76 2.59 -9.94
N VAL A 512 16.76 3.47 -10.14
CA VAL A 512 17.06 4.05 -11.46
C VAL A 512 17.56 2.99 -12.43
N ALA A 513 18.52 2.15 -12.01
CA ALA A 513 19.02 1.04 -12.82
C ALA A 513 17.89 0.06 -13.20
N TRP A 514 17.07 -0.33 -12.22
CA TRP A 514 15.91 -1.20 -12.45
C TRP A 514 14.94 -0.60 -13.47
N TYR A 515 14.69 0.70 -13.41
CA TYR A 515 13.82 1.36 -14.36
C TYR A 515 14.40 1.31 -15.79
N LYS A 516 15.68 1.62 -15.97
CA LYS A 516 16.35 1.57 -17.29
C LYS A 516 16.28 0.18 -17.90
N ILE A 517 16.65 -0.85 -17.14
CA ILE A 517 16.60 -2.24 -17.60
C ILE A 517 15.16 -2.65 -17.97
N ARG A 518 14.20 -2.43 -17.07
CA ARG A 518 12.82 -2.88 -17.28
C ARG A 518 12.10 -2.14 -18.41
N LYS A 519 12.35 -0.84 -18.57
CA LYS A 519 11.61 0.00 -19.52
C LYS A 519 12.29 0.18 -20.85
N LYS A 520 13.61 0.31 -20.83
CA LYS A 520 14.40 0.65 -22.01
C LYS A 520 15.26 -0.50 -22.50
N ARG A 521 15.34 -1.60 -21.74
CA ARG A 521 16.22 -2.75 -22.05
C ARG A 521 17.68 -2.33 -22.20
N GLU A 522 18.05 -1.23 -21.55
CA GLU A 522 19.41 -0.71 -21.54
C GLU A 522 20.28 -1.57 -20.61
N ASP A 523 21.48 -1.86 -21.06
CA ASP A 523 22.54 -2.38 -20.20
C ASP A 523 22.96 -1.30 -19.20
N VAL A 524 23.15 -1.71 -17.95
CA VAL A 524 23.45 -0.78 -16.86
C VAL A 524 24.66 -1.27 -16.08
N SER A 525 25.66 -0.41 -15.96
CA SER A 525 26.70 -0.55 -14.95
C SER A 525 26.22 0.05 -13.63
N LEU A 526 26.06 -0.78 -12.61
CA LEU A 526 25.69 -0.38 -11.26
C LEU A 526 26.71 -0.91 -10.27
N PHE A 527 27.37 0.00 -9.53
CA PHE A 527 28.35 -0.35 -8.50
C PHE A 527 29.49 -1.25 -9.04
N GLY A 528 29.97 -0.94 -10.26
CA GLY A 528 31.01 -1.73 -10.93
C GLY A 528 30.55 -3.08 -11.50
N ASN A 529 29.27 -3.46 -11.32
CA ASN A 529 28.71 -4.67 -11.93
C ASN A 529 27.97 -4.30 -13.21
N HIS A 530 28.33 -4.92 -14.33
CA HIS A 530 27.59 -4.81 -15.57
C HIS A 530 26.38 -5.74 -15.55
N ILE A 531 25.19 -5.20 -15.80
CA ILE A 531 23.96 -5.97 -15.90
C ILE A 531 23.41 -5.77 -17.30
N GLN A 532 23.37 -6.85 -18.07
CA GLN A 532 22.82 -6.87 -19.42
C GLN A 532 21.30 -6.79 -19.36
N GLY A 533 20.77 -5.59 -19.56
CA GLY A 533 19.33 -5.35 -19.66
C GLY A 533 18.78 -5.78 -21.02
N SER A 534 19.64 -5.82 -22.04
CA SER A 534 19.37 -6.35 -23.38
C SER A 534 18.96 -7.82 -23.35
N SER A 535 19.62 -8.63 -22.50
CA SER A 535 19.32 -10.05 -22.31
C SER A 535 18.06 -10.32 -21.48
N MET A 536 17.32 -9.29 -21.01
CA MET A 536 16.11 -9.48 -20.22
C MET A 536 14.98 -10.10 -21.05
N GLU A 537 14.25 -11.08 -20.48
CA GLU A 537 13.10 -11.69 -21.13
C GLU A 537 12.10 -10.61 -21.60
N THR A 538 11.84 -10.61 -22.90
CA THR A 538 10.90 -9.69 -23.55
C THR A 538 9.54 -10.34 -23.68
N PHE A 539 8.54 -9.84 -22.95
CA PHE A 539 7.14 -10.11 -23.26
C PHE A 539 6.65 -9.07 -24.26
N THR A 540 6.52 -9.46 -25.52
CA THR A 540 5.74 -8.69 -26.50
C THR A 540 4.26 -9.04 -26.29
N ASN A 541 3.44 -8.02 -26.10
CA ASN A 541 2.00 -8.23 -26.07
C ASN A 541 1.52 -8.22 -27.51
N ASP A 542 1.32 -9.39 -28.11
CA ASP A 542 0.90 -9.51 -29.51
C ASP A 542 -0.56 -9.10 -29.75
N TRP A 543 -1.16 -8.40 -28.78
CA TRP A 543 -2.57 -8.01 -28.75
C TRP A 543 -3.45 -9.14 -29.29
N ARG A 544 -3.45 -10.29 -28.61
CA ARG A 544 -4.38 -11.37 -28.92
C ARG A 544 -5.79 -11.03 -28.53
N HIS A 545 -6.71 -11.32 -29.44
CA HIS A 545 -8.11 -11.06 -29.23
C HIS A 545 -8.64 -11.81 -28.01
N PRO A 546 -9.25 -11.15 -27.00
CA PRO A 546 -9.73 -11.82 -25.79
C PRO A 546 -10.78 -12.92 -26.07
N GLY A 547 -11.52 -12.80 -27.16
CA GLY A 547 -12.49 -13.80 -27.61
C GLY A 547 -11.87 -15.10 -28.15
N ASN A 548 -10.58 -15.09 -28.51
CA ASN A 548 -9.87 -16.26 -29.04
C ASN A 548 -9.16 -17.07 -27.96
N LEU A 549 -9.31 -16.70 -26.69
CA LEU A 549 -8.66 -17.41 -25.60
C LEU A 549 -9.35 -18.76 -25.39
N THR A 550 -8.58 -19.84 -25.53
CA THR A 550 -9.01 -21.20 -25.17
C THR A 550 -8.61 -21.54 -23.74
N PRO A 551 -9.51 -22.11 -22.93
CA PRO A 551 -9.15 -22.62 -21.62
C PRO A 551 -8.20 -23.80 -21.76
N VAL A 552 -7.17 -23.85 -20.91
CA VAL A 552 -6.30 -25.02 -20.83
C VAL A 552 -6.79 -25.85 -19.66
N HIS A 553 -7.11 -27.10 -19.95
CA HIS A 553 -7.54 -28.08 -18.98
C HIS A 553 -6.39 -29.03 -18.64
N TRP A 554 -6.31 -29.39 -17.37
CA TRP A 554 -5.45 -30.45 -16.88
C TRP A 554 -6.14 -31.09 -15.67
N ASP A 555 -5.85 -32.36 -15.42
CA ASP A 555 -6.45 -33.12 -14.32
C ASP A 555 -5.39 -33.90 -13.52
N ASN A 556 -5.85 -34.66 -12.53
CA ASN A 556 -4.99 -35.55 -11.72
C ASN A 556 -5.28 -37.03 -12.02
N HIS A 557 -6.00 -37.33 -13.10
CA HIS A 557 -6.44 -38.67 -13.45
C HIS A 557 -5.49 -39.27 -14.47
N SER A 558 -4.72 -40.26 -14.04
CA SER A 558 -3.73 -40.95 -14.88
C SER A 558 -4.40 -42.05 -15.71
N VAL A 559 -5.02 -41.68 -16.82
CA VAL A 559 -5.46 -42.67 -17.82
C VAL A 559 -4.29 -42.97 -18.76
N VAL A 560 -3.95 -44.25 -18.92
CA VAL A 560 -2.84 -44.67 -19.79
C VAL A 560 -3.21 -44.37 -21.25
N SER A 561 -2.39 -43.57 -21.92
CA SER A 561 -2.49 -43.32 -23.36
C SER A 561 -1.40 -44.07 -24.11
N LYS A 562 -1.65 -44.37 -25.39
CA LYS A 562 -0.68 -44.97 -26.32
C LYS A 562 0.63 -44.19 -26.36
N ILE A 563 0.58 -42.87 -26.19
CA ILE A 563 1.76 -42.00 -26.09
C ILE A 563 1.65 -41.22 -24.78
N SER A 564 2.62 -41.45 -23.89
CA SER A 564 2.72 -40.79 -22.59
C SER A 564 4.06 -40.09 -22.46
N ILE A 565 4.07 -38.77 -22.24
CA ILE A 565 5.28 -37.97 -22.07
C ILE A 565 5.33 -37.43 -20.65
N TYR A 566 6.43 -37.64 -19.94
CA TYR A 566 6.68 -37.11 -18.60
C TYR A 566 7.71 -35.99 -18.70
N THR A 567 7.48 -34.88 -18.00
CA THR A 567 8.31 -33.66 -18.11
C THR A 567 8.83 -33.26 -16.74
N ASP A 568 10.09 -32.82 -16.67
CA ASP A 568 10.65 -32.24 -15.44
C ASP A 568 11.71 -31.16 -15.73
N GLY A 569 11.88 -30.26 -14.77
CA GLY A 569 12.92 -29.25 -14.77
C GLY A 569 13.64 -29.18 -13.43
N SER A 570 14.98 -29.27 -13.45
CA SER A 570 15.78 -29.31 -12.24
C SER A 570 16.80 -28.17 -12.16
N LYS A 571 17.15 -27.79 -10.93
CA LYS A 571 18.23 -26.85 -10.63
C LYS A 571 19.13 -27.39 -9.53
N ILE A 572 20.36 -27.75 -9.88
CA ILE A 572 21.37 -28.32 -8.97
C ILE A 572 22.62 -27.44 -9.02
N ASN A 573 23.18 -27.09 -7.85
CA ASN A 573 24.42 -26.31 -7.74
C ASN A 573 24.46 -25.00 -8.55
N GLY A 574 23.30 -24.39 -8.81
CA GLY A 574 23.18 -23.17 -9.61
C GLY A 574 22.97 -23.41 -11.10
N GLN A 575 23.21 -24.63 -11.57
CA GLN A 575 23.01 -25.09 -12.93
C GLN A 575 21.60 -25.64 -13.12
N VAL A 576 21.07 -25.52 -14.34
CA VAL A 576 19.66 -25.77 -14.67
C VAL A 576 19.56 -26.71 -15.87
N GLY A 577 18.70 -27.72 -15.75
CA GLY A 577 18.40 -28.68 -16.81
C GLY A 577 16.90 -28.89 -16.94
N ALA A 578 16.44 -29.16 -18.16
CA ALA A 578 15.07 -29.56 -18.48
C ALA A 578 15.11 -30.87 -19.24
N ALA A 579 14.12 -31.73 -19.03
CA ALA A 579 14.05 -32.99 -19.73
C ALA A 579 12.61 -33.48 -19.89
N PHE A 580 12.41 -34.36 -20.84
CA PHE A 580 11.19 -35.16 -20.93
C PHE A 580 11.51 -36.61 -21.28
N SER A 581 10.66 -37.52 -20.83
CA SER A 581 10.72 -38.95 -21.11
C SER A 581 9.45 -39.38 -21.82
N VAL A 582 9.59 -40.04 -22.97
CA VAL A 582 8.48 -40.52 -23.79
C VAL A 582 8.35 -42.02 -23.59
N SER A 583 7.13 -42.48 -23.34
CA SER A 583 6.72 -43.88 -23.42
C SER A 583 5.77 -44.02 -24.61
N SER A 584 6.22 -44.71 -25.66
CA SER A 584 5.45 -44.99 -26.87
C SER A 584 5.48 -46.49 -27.20
N PRO A 585 4.66 -46.98 -28.15
CA PRO A 585 4.71 -48.39 -28.58
C PRO A 585 6.05 -48.80 -29.19
N ILE A 586 6.86 -47.83 -29.63
CA ILE A 586 8.16 -48.04 -30.29
C ILE A 586 9.28 -48.21 -29.25
N GLY A 587 9.09 -47.69 -28.03
CA GLY A 587 10.08 -47.74 -26.96
C GLY A 587 9.99 -46.54 -26.01
N THR A 588 10.95 -46.48 -25.09
CA THR A 588 11.14 -45.34 -24.17
C THR A 588 12.33 -44.50 -24.62
N GLU A 589 12.13 -43.19 -24.74
CA GLU A 589 13.17 -42.23 -25.12
C GLU A 589 13.27 -41.12 -24.07
N GLU A 590 14.48 -40.63 -23.79
CA GLU A 590 14.73 -39.51 -22.88
C GLU A 590 15.44 -38.37 -23.62
N HIS A 591 14.92 -37.15 -23.50
CA HIS A 591 15.52 -35.96 -24.09
C HIS A 591 15.95 -34.99 -23.00
N GLN A 592 17.17 -34.48 -23.11
CA GLN A 592 17.85 -33.69 -22.07
C GLN A 592 18.38 -32.38 -22.62
N TYR A 593 18.06 -31.27 -21.96
CA TYR A 593 18.43 -29.92 -22.37
C TYR A 593 19.06 -29.15 -21.21
N ARG A 594 20.31 -28.71 -21.39
CA ARG A 594 20.98 -27.76 -20.51
C ARG A 594 20.47 -26.35 -20.76
N LEU A 595 20.05 -25.66 -19.70
CA LEU A 595 19.60 -24.27 -19.73
C LEU A 595 20.65 -23.35 -19.10
N ASP A 596 20.54 -22.04 -19.34
CA ASP A 596 21.39 -21.07 -18.66
C ASP A 596 21.22 -21.12 -17.12
N ASP A 597 22.32 -20.90 -16.39
CA ASP A 597 22.36 -20.97 -14.92
C ASP A 597 21.46 -19.94 -14.22
N HIS A 598 21.11 -18.84 -14.88
CA HIS A 598 20.16 -17.86 -14.33
C HIS A 598 18.70 -18.29 -14.40
N CYS A 599 18.39 -19.38 -15.11
CA CYS A 599 17.04 -19.88 -15.24
C CYS A 599 16.48 -20.34 -13.88
N SER A 600 15.17 -20.18 -13.74
CA SER A 600 14.42 -20.71 -12.59
C SER A 600 13.92 -22.11 -12.89
N VAL A 601 13.68 -22.91 -11.83
CA VAL A 601 13.02 -24.23 -11.95
C VAL A 601 11.72 -24.12 -12.77
N PHE A 602 10.91 -23.08 -12.51
CA PHE A 602 9.72 -22.78 -13.31
C PHE A 602 10.00 -22.67 -14.82
N GLN A 603 11.10 -22.02 -15.22
CA GLN A 603 11.45 -21.91 -16.64
C GLN A 603 11.92 -23.26 -17.19
N ALA A 604 12.66 -24.03 -16.41
CA ALA A 604 13.08 -25.37 -16.81
C ALA A 604 11.87 -26.29 -17.03
N GLU A 605 10.94 -26.33 -16.09
CA GLU A 605 9.68 -27.08 -16.20
C GLU A 605 8.84 -26.59 -17.40
N THR A 606 8.78 -25.28 -17.65
CA THR A 606 8.08 -24.74 -18.82
C THR A 606 8.75 -25.19 -20.12
N VAL A 607 10.08 -25.13 -20.21
CA VAL A 607 10.85 -25.57 -21.38
C VAL A 607 10.70 -27.07 -21.59
N ALA A 608 10.70 -27.89 -20.53
CA ALA A 608 10.48 -29.32 -20.63
C ALA A 608 9.14 -29.63 -21.34
N ILE A 609 8.07 -28.93 -20.94
CA ILE A 609 6.77 -29.04 -21.61
C ILE A 609 6.83 -28.52 -23.05
N GLN A 610 7.48 -27.37 -23.31
CA GLN A 610 7.61 -26.83 -24.68
C GLN A 610 8.34 -27.79 -25.63
N GLN A 611 9.44 -28.40 -25.17
CA GLN A 611 10.21 -29.35 -25.96
C GLN A 611 9.43 -30.65 -26.17
N ALA A 612 8.72 -31.15 -25.14
CA ALA A 612 7.81 -32.29 -25.27
C ALA A 612 6.71 -32.04 -26.33
N LEU A 613 6.09 -30.87 -26.31
CA LEU A 613 5.07 -30.47 -27.28
C LEU A 613 5.63 -30.35 -28.70
N THR A 614 6.83 -29.77 -28.83
CA THR A 614 7.51 -29.62 -30.13
C THR A 614 7.86 -30.99 -30.70
N TRP A 615 8.41 -31.88 -29.87
CA TRP A 615 8.71 -33.26 -30.25
C TRP A 615 7.46 -34.03 -30.66
N LYS A 616 6.36 -33.92 -29.89
CA LYS A 616 5.07 -34.54 -30.24
C LYS A 616 4.60 -34.08 -31.61
N ARG A 617 4.67 -32.78 -31.89
CA ARG A 617 4.23 -32.21 -33.16
C ARG A 617 5.01 -32.72 -34.36
N GLN A 618 6.29 -33.04 -34.17
CA GLN A 618 7.18 -33.54 -35.22
C GLN A 618 7.00 -35.04 -35.47
N ASN A 619 6.86 -35.85 -34.41
CA ASN A 619 6.86 -37.31 -34.51
C ASN A 619 5.45 -37.91 -34.58
N PHE A 620 4.48 -37.33 -33.88
CA PHE A 620 3.11 -37.84 -33.75
C PHE A 620 2.09 -36.69 -33.85
N PRO A 621 1.99 -36.01 -35.01
CA PRO A 621 1.17 -34.81 -35.15
C PRO A 621 -0.33 -35.06 -34.94
N HIS A 622 -0.82 -36.25 -35.29
CA HIS A 622 -2.25 -36.59 -35.28
C HIS A 622 -2.68 -37.53 -34.15
N ASP A 623 -1.74 -38.19 -33.47
CA ASP A 623 -2.06 -39.13 -32.38
C ASP A 623 -2.36 -38.40 -31.05
N GLN A 624 -3.23 -39.01 -30.26
CA GLN A 624 -3.54 -38.57 -28.90
C GLN A 624 -2.35 -38.82 -27.97
N CYS A 625 -1.93 -37.78 -27.24
CA CYS A 625 -0.76 -37.79 -26.37
C CYS A 625 -1.11 -37.23 -24.99
N HIS A 626 -0.73 -37.95 -23.94
CA HIS A 626 -0.88 -37.50 -22.56
C HIS A 626 0.46 -36.96 -22.05
N ILE A 627 0.50 -35.72 -21.58
CA ILE A 627 1.69 -35.10 -21.00
C ILE A 627 1.50 -34.96 -19.49
N TYR A 628 2.40 -35.56 -18.74
CA TYR A 628 2.44 -35.58 -17.29
C TYR A 628 3.52 -34.61 -16.80
N SER A 629 3.16 -33.73 -15.87
CA SER A 629 4.09 -32.81 -15.22
C SER A 629 3.78 -32.73 -13.73
N ASP A 630 4.81 -32.73 -12.89
CA ASP A 630 4.64 -32.46 -11.47
C ASP A 630 4.65 -30.96 -11.14
N SER A 631 4.93 -30.10 -12.13
CA SER A 631 4.87 -28.65 -11.99
C SER A 631 3.44 -28.12 -12.00
N MET A 632 2.80 -28.22 -10.84
CA MET A 632 1.54 -27.53 -10.55
C MET A 632 1.64 -26.03 -10.86
N SER A 633 2.82 -25.45 -10.70
CA SER A 633 3.04 -24.02 -10.92
C SER A 633 2.96 -23.63 -12.40
N VAL A 634 3.51 -24.46 -13.30
CA VAL A 634 3.41 -24.25 -14.75
C VAL A 634 2.01 -24.56 -15.24
N LEU A 635 1.39 -25.67 -14.82
CA LEU A 635 0.01 -26.03 -15.20
C LEU A 635 -1.00 -24.94 -14.78
N MET A 636 -0.91 -24.43 -13.54
CA MET A 636 -1.73 -23.29 -13.09
C MET A 636 -1.46 -22.01 -13.90
N SER A 637 -0.22 -21.80 -14.36
CA SER A 637 0.14 -20.65 -15.19
C SER A 637 -0.41 -20.79 -16.62
N LEU A 638 -0.39 -22.02 -17.17
CA LEU A 638 -1.01 -22.37 -18.44
C LEU A 638 -2.54 -22.28 -18.35
N GLN A 639 -3.15 -22.45 -17.18
CA GLN A 639 -4.58 -22.23 -17.01
C GLN A 639 -4.93 -20.73 -16.91
N ASN A 640 -4.02 -19.89 -16.43
CA ASN A 640 -4.29 -18.47 -16.19
C ASN A 640 -4.52 -17.67 -17.48
N HIS A 641 -5.67 -17.00 -17.57
CA HIS A 641 -6.08 -16.23 -18.75
C HIS A 641 -5.34 -14.89 -18.94
N GLN A 642 -4.70 -14.36 -17.89
CA GLN A 642 -3.83 -13.19 -18.01
C GLN A 642 -2.38 -13.65 -18.06
N ILE A 643 -1.95 -14.11 -19.22
CA ILE A 643 -0.56 -14.49 -19.43
C ILE A 643 0.31 -13.24 -19.37
N THR A 644 1.38 -13.32 -18.58
CA THR A 644 2.34 -12.23 -18.35
C THR A 644 3.77 -12.63 -18.67
N LYS A 645 3.98 -13.88 -19.10
CA LYS A 645 5.27 -14.47 -19.43
C LYS A 645 5.22 -14.99 -20.86
N ARG A 646 6.29 -14.78 -21.63
CA ARG A 646 6.31 -15.17 -23.05
C ARG A 646 6.31 -16.69 -23.19
N SER A 647 7.13 -17.37 -22.39
CA SER A 647 7.23 -18.84 -22.42
C SER A 647 5.89 -19.54 -22.20
N ILE A 648 5.04 -19.04 -21.31
CA ILE A 648 3.70 -19.61 -21.06
C ILE A 648 2.77 -19.37 -22.25
N GLN A 649 2.90 -18.23 -22.94
CA GLN A 649 2.14 -17.96 -24.15
C GLN A 649 2.57 -18.91 -25.27
N GLU A 650 3.87 -19.03 -25.53
CA GLU A 650 4.44 -19.92 -26.53
C GLU A 650 4.08 -21.39 -26.26
N THR A 651 4.10 -21.81 -24.99
CA THR A 651 3.66 -23.16 -24.61
C THR A 651 2.19 -23.39 -24.96
N ARG A 652 1.32 -22.40 -24.69
CA ARG A 652 -0.10 -22.49 -25.06
C ARG A 652 -0.32 -22.59 -26.56
N ASP A 653 0.52 -21.96 -27.36
CA ASP A 653 0.41 -21.95 -28.83
C ASP A 653 0.77 -23.29 -29.47
N LEU A 654 1.51 -24.11 -28.73
CA LEU A 654 1.88 -25.46 -29.12
C LEU A 654 0.82 -26.50 -28.71
N LEU A 655 -0.15 -26.15 -27.86
CA LEU A 655 -1.24 -27.04 -27.47
C LEU A 655 -2.26 -27.16 -28.62
N ASP A 656 -2.74 -28.38 -28.84
CA ASP A 656 -3.79 -28.71 -29.80
C ASP A 656 -4.80 -29.70 -29.17
N ASN A 657 -5.83 -30.09 -29.91
CA ASN A 657 -6.91 -30.97 -29.43
C ASN A 657 -6.49 -32.45 -29.26
N THR A 658 -5.23 -32.78 -29.52
CA THR A 658 -4.68 -34.13 -29.37
C THR A 658 -3.77 -34.27 -28.16
N ILE A 659 -3.67 -33.22 -27.34
CA ILE A 659 -2.84 -33.18 -26.15
C ILE A 659 -3.72 -33.06 -24.91
N THR A 660 -3.54 -33.99 -23.97
CA THR A 660 -4.12 -33.92 -22.63
C THR A 660 -3.03 -33.69 -21.60
N LEU A 661 -3.20 -32.69 -20.73
CA LEU A 661 -2.24 -32.37 -19.67
C LEU A 661 -2.68 -32.99 -18.34
N HIS A 662 -1.73 -33.56 -17.60
CA HIS A 662 -1.99 -34.19 -16.30
C HIS A 662 -0.97 -33.70 -15.27
N TRP A 663 -1.45 -33.42 -14.07
CA TRP A 663 -0.60 -33.20 -12.91
C TRP A 663 -0.31 -34.53 -12.21
N VAL A 664 0.97 -34.80 -11.96
CA VAL A 664 1.41 -35.95 -11.18
C VAL A 664 2.14 -35.49 -9.92
N LYS A 665 2.11 -36.31 -8.87
CA LYS A 665 2.82 -35.97 -7.65
C LYS A 665 4.31 -36.30 -7.81
N ALA A 666 5.18 -35.37 -7.41
CA ALA A 666 6.62 -35.60 -7.41
C ALA A 666 7.02 -36.70 -6.39
N HIS A 667 8.04 -37.49 -6.73
CA HIS A 667 8.74 -38.44 -5.85
C HIS A 667 7.86 -39.52 -5.18
N ILE A 668 6.96 -40.15 -5.95
CA ILE A 668 6.12 -41.26 -5.48
C ILE A 668 6.29 -42.57 -6.26
N GLY A 669 7.39 -42.78 -7.00
CA GLY A 669 7.60 -44.04 -7.73
C GLY A 669 7.00 -44.11 -9.13
N VAL A 670 6.55 -42.98 -9.71
CA VAL A 670 6.04 -42.99 -11.10
C VAL A 670 7.23 -43.06 -12.05
N ALA A 671 7.49 -44.23 -12.62
CA ALA A 671 8.69 -44.53 -13.40
C ALA A 671 9.02 -43.48 -14.48
N GLY A 672 8.03 -43.01 -15.24
CA GLY A 672 8.22 -41.97 -16.26
C GLY A 672 8.59 -40.59 -15.68
N ASN A 673 7.98 -40.20 -14.55
CA ASN A 673 8.31 -38.94 -13.87
C ASN A 673 9.71 -39.02 -13.24
N GLU A 674 10.08 -40.17 -12.68
CA GLU A 674 11.42 -40.40 -12.14
C GLU A 674 12.48 -40.44 -13.24
N ALA A 675 12.16 -40.99 -14.42
CA ALA A 675 13.01 -40.89 -15.59
C ALA A 675 13.23 -39.44 -16.02
N ALA A 676 12.16 -38.65 -16.15
CA ALA A 676 12.26 -37.22 -16.47
C ALA A 676 13.07 -36.44 -15.42
N ASP A 677 12.88 -36.68 -14.13
CA ASP A 677 13.64 -36.03 -13.04
C ASP A 677 15.13 -36.41 -13.07
N ARG A 678 15.45 -37.70 -13.23
CA ARG A 678 16.86 -38.14 -13.40
C ARG A 678 17.48 -37.47 -14.62
N ALA A 679 16.77 -37.43 -15.74
CA ALA A 679 17.23 -36.85 -16.99
C ALA A 679 17.44 -35.33 -16.86
N ALA A 680 16.56 -34.60 -16.17
CA ALA A 680 16.70 -33.16 -15.95
C ALA A 680 17.90 -32.83 -15.05
N LYS A 681 18.18 -33.67 -14.05
CA LYS A 681 19.37 -33.56 -13.19
C LYS A 681 20.67 -33.86 -13.94
N ALA A 682 20.67 -34.88 -14.79
CA ALA A 682 21.78 -35.18 -15.68
C ALA A 682 22.02 -34.02 -16.67
N ALA A 683 20.95 -33.49 -17.27
CA ALA A 683 20.99 -32.35 -18.17
C ALA A 683 21.63 -31.12 -17.50
N ALA A 684 21.32 -30.84 -16.23
CA ALA A 684 21.89 -29.71 -15.49
C ALA A 684 23.42 -29.81 -15.33
N SER A 685 23.98 -31.02 -15.39
CA SER A 685 25.42 -31.26 -15.21
C SER A 685 26.22 -31.16 -16.51
N LYS A 686 25.57 -30.98 -17.67
CA LYS A 686 26.25 -30.77 -18.96
C LYS A 686 27.03 -29.44 -18.95
N GLU A 687 28.19 -29.42 -19.59
CA GLU A 687 29.02 -28.22 -19.73
C GLU A 687 28.45 -27.24 -20.76
N ALA A 688 28.01 -27.74 -21.92
CA ALA A 688 27.44 -26.92 -22.99
C ALA A 688 25.97 -26.59 -22.70
N ILE A 689 25.59 -25.32 -22.89
CA ILE A 689 24.20 -24.86 -22.77
C ILE A 689 23.47 -25.16 -24.08
N ASP A 690 22.40 -25.94 -24.01
CA ASP A 690 21.58 -26.35 -25.16
C ASP A 690 20.54 -25.27 -25.52
N ILE A 691 19.94 -24.62 -24.50
CA ILE A 691 18.85 -23.64 -24.66
C ILE A 691 19.18 -22.35 -23.92
N HIS A 692 19.25 -21.25 -24.68
CA HIS A 692 19.43 -19.91 -24.13
C HIS A 692 18.10 -19.19 -23.92
N LEU A 693 17.84 -18.73 -22.69
CA LEU A 693 16.65 -17.97 -22.32
C LEU A 693 16.98 -16.58 -21.80
N GLY A 694 16.10 -15.62 -22.07
CA GLY A 694 16.21 -14.28 -21.50
C GLY A 694 16.19 -14.27 -19.96
N LEU A 695 16.88 -13.30 -19.36
CA LEU A 695 16.96 -13.08 -17.92
C LEU A 695 15.58 -12.68 -17.35
N PRO A 696 15.03 -13.42 -16.37
CA PRO A 696 13.78 -13.05 -15.73
C PRO A 696 13.87 -11.73 -14.95
N GLU A 697 12.77 -10.98 -14.89
CA GLU A 697 12.63 -9.77 -14.05
C GLU A 697 13.05 -10.03 -12.59
N ARG A 698 12.72 -11.21 -12.05
CA ARG A 698 13.10 -11.60 -10.69
C ARG A 698 14.60 -11.76 -10.54
N SER A 699 15.27 -12.43 -11.48
CA SER A 699 16.71 -12.69 -11.46
C SER A 699 17.48 -11.36 -11.50
N ILE A 700 17.10 -10.46 -12.40
CA ILE A 700 17.70 -9.12 -12.50
C ILE A 700 17.52 -8.33 -11.19
N LYS A 701 16.32 -8.34 -10.59
CA LYS A 701 16.11 -7.70 -9.29
C LYS A 701 16.97 -8.30 -8.18
N GLN A 702 17.24 -9.60 -8.23
CA GLN A 702 18.10 -10.26 -7.27
C GLN A 702 19.57 -9.88 -7.47
N MET A 703 20.04 -9.83 -8.72
CA MET A 703 21.38 -9.32 -9.08
C MET A 703 21.56 -7.88 -8.58
N LEU A 704 20.63 -6.97 -8.90
CA LEU A 704 20.64 -5.58 -8.44
C LEU A 704 20.70 -5.46 -6.91
N LYS A 705 19.91 -6.28 -6.19
CA LYS A 705 19.93 -6.33 -4.72
C LYS A 705 21.23 -6.92 -4.17
N GLY A 706 21.86 -7.84 -4.90
CA GLY A 706 23.16 -8.41 -4.59
C GLY A 706 24.26 -7.36 -4.73
N SER A 707 24.30 -6.66 -5.87
CA SER A 707 25.23 -5.55 -6.12
C SER A 707 25.09 -4.44 -5.09
N LEU A 708 23.86 -4.07 -4.71
CA LEU A 708 23.61 -3.11 -3.64
C LEU A 708 24.17 -3.58 -2.30
N LEU A 709 23.99 -4.86 -1.95
CA LEU A 709 24.50 -5.41 -0.69
C LEU A 709 26.03 -5.43 -0.68
N LYS A 710 26.67 -5.82 -1.78
CA LYS A 710 28.13 -5.78 -1.97
C LYS A 710 28.66 -4.35 -1.84
N GLN A 711 28.03 -3.37 -2.50
CA GLN A 711 28.42 -1.97 -2.40
C GLN A 711 28.25 -1.44 -0.97
N TRP A 712 27.18 -1.83 -0.27
CA TRP A 712 26.99 -1.46 1.13
C TRP A 712 28.10 -2.04 2.02
N GLN A 713 28.48 -3.31 1.81
CA GLN A 713 29.59 -3.95 2.51
C GLN A 713 30.92 -3.24 2.23
N GLN A 714 31.24 -2.94 0.97
CA GLN A 714 32.44 -2.19 0.60
C GLN A 714 32.48 -0.78 1.23
N ASN A 715 31.35 -0.08 1.26
CA ASN A 715 31.26 1.23 1.93
C ASN A 715 31.49 1.10 3.45
N TRP A 716 31.09 -0.02 4.04
CA TRP A 716 31.31 -0.31 5.45
C TRP A 716 32.78 -0.65 5.74
N GLU A 717 33.42 -1.40 4.86
CA GLU A 717 34.85 -1.71 4.91
C GLU A 717 35.70 -0.44 4.80
N ARG A 718 35.49 0.35 3.74
CA ARG A 718 36.23 1.61 3.45
C ARG A 718 36.09 2.69 4.52
N SER A 719 35.12 2.58 5.44
CA SER A 719 35.03 3.48 6.58
C SER A 719 36.13 3.28 7.64
N GLU A 720 37.09 2.37 7.39
CA GLU A 720 38.28 2.07 8.19
C GLU A 720 39.15 3.29 8.57
N GLY A 721 39.11 4.37 7.79
CA GLY A 721 39.82 5.62 8.08
C GLY A 721 38.98 6.74 8.72
N ASP A 722 37.67 6.55 8.91
CA ASP A 722 36.77 7.54 9.51
C ASP A 722 36.30 7.02 10.88
N ASP A 723 36.87 7.56 11.98
CA ASP A 723 36.66 7.13 13.38
C ASP A 723 35.19 7.05 13.85
N LYS A 724 34.24 7.47 13.02
CA LYS A 724 32.83 7.65 13.36
C LYS A 724 32.05 6.34 13.62
N ALA A 725 32.57 5.16 13.25
CA ALA A 725 31.85 3.89 13.41
C ALA A 725 32.70 2.65 13.76
N ARG A 726 33.99 2.82 14.04
CA ARG A 726 34.96 1.74 14.28
C ARG A 726 34.49 0.73 15.35
N HIS A 727 33.93 1.23 16.45
CA HIS A 727 33.36 0.41 17.52
C HIS A 727 32.27 -0.56 17.02
N THR A 728 31.28 -0.04 16.28
CA THR A 728 30.19 -0.85 15.75
C THR A 728 30.68 -1.88 14.73
N LYS A 729 31.72 -1.54 13.96
CA LYS A 729 32.34 -2.44 12.97
C LYS A 729 33.03 -3.64 13.61
N ASN A 730 33.75 -3.43 14.72
CA ASN A 730 34.36 -4.52 15.48
C ASN A 730 33.32 -5.55 16.00
N ILE A 731 32.08 -5.11 16.24
CA ILE A 731 30.98 -5.99 16.66
C ILE A 731 30.29 -6.62 15.45
N PHE A 732 30.08 -5.83 14.40
CA PHE A 732 29.33 -6.22 13.20
C PHE A 732 30.17 -5.93 11.95
N PRO A 733 31.12 -6.82 11.59
CA PRO A 733 31.93 -6.66 10.38
C PRO A 733 31.08 -6.75 9.12
N ASP A 734 30.01 -7.55 9.15
CA ASP A 734 29.12 -7.73 8.01
C ASP A 734 27.81 -6.94 8.10
N VAL A 735 27.42 -6.34 6.99
CA VAL A 735 26.11 -5.72 6.83
C VAL A 735 25.02 -6.79 6.67
N ALA A 736 23.86 -6.60 7.31
CA ALA A 736 22.77 -7.57 7.25
C ALA A 736 21.39 -6.91 7.25
N ARG A 737 20.52 -7.29 6.30
CA ARG A 737 19.13 -6.79 6.21
C ARG A 737 18.24 -7.28 7.36
N THR A 738 18.57 -8.43 7.94
CA THR A 738 17.81 -9.08 9.03
C THR A 738 18.03 -8.40 10.38
N ARG A 739 19.18 -7.74 10.59
CA ARG A 739 19.55 -7.07 11.85
C ARG A 739 18.55 -5.96 12.20
N CYS A 740 18.19 -5.82 13.47
CA CYS A 740 17.35 -4.71 13.95
C CYS A 740 17.54 -4.53 15.45
N ILE A 741 18.51 -3.70 15.84
CA ILE A 741 18.73 -3.29 17.23
C ILE A 741 17.80 -2.13 17.53
N SER A 742 16.71 -2.40 18.25
CA SER A 742 15.66 -1.42 18.55
C SER A 742 15.53 -1.05 20.03
N ASN A 743 16.31 -1.68 20.91
CA ASN A 743 16.31 -1.39 22.34
C ASN A 743 17.36 -0.31 22.64
N ALA A 744 16.97 0.66 23.46
CA ALA A 744 17.81 1.80 23.79
C ALA A 744 19.08 1.44 24.57
N TYR A 745 19.16 0.29 25.25
CA TYR A 745 20.39 -0.17 25.92
C TYR A 745 21.26 -1.03 24.98
N ASP A 746 20.65 -1.93 24.21
CA ASP A 746 21.37 -2.75 23.22
C ASP A 746 22.12 -1.87 22.22
N ILE A 747 21.50 -0.76 21.78
CA ILE A 747 22.14 0.18 20.85
C ILE A 747 23.31 0.94 21.50
N GLN A 748 23.27 1.20 22.81
CA GLN A 748 24.40 1.83 23.52
C GLN A 748 25.62 0.93 23.50
N VAL A 749 25.44 -0.38 23.71
CA VAL A 749 26.52 -1.37 23.65
C VAL A 749 27.04 -1.49 22.21
N ALA A 750 26.14 -1.55 21.24
CA ALA A 750 26.48 -1.68 19.82
C ALA A 750 27.23 -0.46 19.24
N THR A 751 27.11 0.71 19.86
CA THR A 751 27.67 1.98 19.33
C THR A 751 28.66 2.64 20.28
N ASN A 752 28.80 2.15 21.51
CA ASN A 752 29.46 2.79 22.64
C ASN A 752 28.96 4.21 22.96
N HIS A 753 27.77 4.58 22.49
CA HIS A 753 27.15 5.87 22.78
C HIS A 753 26.09 5.64 23.86
N GLY A 754 26.47 5.75 25.13
CA GLY A 754 25.60 5.48 26.28
C GLY A 754 25.72 6.48 27.41
N LEU A 755 24.93 6.34 28.47
CA LEU A 755 25.01 7.22 29.66
C LEU A 755 26.22 6.91 30.57
N CYS A 756 27.27 6.28 30.04
CA CYS A 756 28.49 6.00 30.78
C CYS A 756 29.34 7.29 30.92
N PRO A 757 30.09 7.45 32.02
CA PRO A 757 30.89 8.65 32.25
C PRO A 757 31.91 8.96 31.16
N PHE A 758 32.54 7.95 30.54
CA PHE A 758 33.45 8.17 29.41
C PHE A 758 32.80 8.92 28.25
N TYR A 759 31.65 8.43 27.80
CA TYR A 759 30.91 9.06 26.72
C TYR A 759 30.40 10.46 27.11
N LEU A 760 29.95 10.66 28.35
CA LEU A 760 29.50 11.98 28.84
C LEU A 760 30.66 12.98 28.98
N ARG A 761 31.86 12.52 29.33
CA ARG A 761 33.08 13.33 29.43
C ARG A 761 33.49 13.92 28.09
N ARG A 762 33.34 13.16 27.00
CA ARG A 762 33.59 13.64 25.63
C ARG A 762 32.76 14.89 25.26
N PHE A 763 31.63 15.13 25.93
CA PHE A 763 30.77 16.28 25.72
C PHE A 763 30.76 17.27 26.90
N ASN A 764 31.72 17.18 27.83
CA ASN A 764 31.81 18.01 29.04
C ASN A 764 30.53 18.00 29.90
N LEU A 765 29.76 16.90 29.85
CA LEU A 765 28.53 16.75 30.64
C LEU A 765 28.80 16.15 32.02
N ARG A 766 29.98 15.54 32.23
CA ARG A 766 30.37 14.91 33.50
C ARG A 766 31.88 14.74 33.60
N ASN A 767 32.46 15.09 34.75
CA ASN A 767 33.90 15.04 34.98
C ASN A 767 34.38 13.77 35.71
N CYS A 768 33.49 12.99 36.33
CA CYS A 768 33.90 11.85 37.17
C CYS A 768 34.14 10.57 36.35
N SER A 769 35.03 9.70 36.86
CA SER A 769 35.21 8.31 36.39
C SER A 769 34.27 7.35 37.13
N CYS A 770 34.24 6.06 36.77
CA CYS A 770 33.63 5.05 37.62
C CYS A 770 34.24 5.08 39.04
N ARG A 771 33.41 4.93 40.07
CA ARG A 771 33.86 4.92 41.48
C ARG A 771 34.72 3.70 41.86
N CYS A 772 34.84 2.71 40.97
CA CYS A 772 35.62 1.51 41.23
C CYS A 772 37.14 1.71 41.14
N GLY A 773 37.61 2.86 40.66
CA GLY A 773 39.04 3.19 40.58
C GLY A 773 39.82 2.52 39.44
N GLU A 774 39.26 1.52 38.74
CA GLU A 774 39.87 0.92 37.56
C GLU A 774 39.78 1.88 36.36
N ASN A 775 40.84 2.65 36.14
CA ASN A 775 40.89 3.69 35.12
C ASN A 775 41.53 3.14 33.84
N VAL A 776 40.74 2.90 32.77
CA VAL A 776 41.31 3.12 31.42
C VAL A 776 40.28 3.67 30.43
N GLU A 777 39.03 3.20 30.39
CA GLU A 777 38.09 3.72 29.36
C GLU A 777 36.64 3.95 29.81
N ASP A 778 36.20 3.58 31.03
CA ASP A 778 34.83 3.83 31.55
C ASP A 778 33.70 3.58 30.51
N ASP A 779 33.94 2.67 29.57
CA ASP A 779 33.11 2.42 28.41
C ASP A 779 31.90 1.58 28.82
N VAL A 780 30.98 1.32 27.89
CA VAL A 780 29.77 0.54 28.22
C VAL A 780 30.13 -0.86 28.73
N MET A 781 31.24 -1.45 28.27
CA MET A 781 31.69 -2.78 28.70
C MET A 781 32.35 -2.80 30.07
N HIS A 782 32.94 -1.69 30.51
CA HIS A 782 33.37 -1.55 31.90
C HIS A 782 32.20 -1.85 32.84
N TYR A 783 31.07 -1.16 32.69
CA TYR A 783 29.91 -1.37 33.56
C TYR A 783 29.29 -2.76 33.38
N VAL A 784 29.14 -3.21 32.13
CA VAL A 784 28.45 -4.47 31.83
C VAL A 784 29.26 -5.70 32.26
N ALA A 785 30.58 -5.73 32.09
CA ALA A 785 31.39 -6.94 32.26
C ALA A 785 32.58 -6.82 33.22
N LYS A 786 33.14 -5.62 33.47
CA LYS A 786 34.41 -5.47 34.22
C LYS A 786 34.23 -4.93 35.65
N CYS A 787 33.45 -3.87 35.83
CA CYS A 787 33.28 -3.13 37.08
C CYS A 787 32.98 -4.05 38.27
N HIS A 788 33.85 -4.02 39.29
CA HIS A 788 33.72 -4.82 40.51
C HIS A 788 32.49 -4.43 41.35
N LEU A 789 32.12 -3.15 41.36
CA LEU A 789 30.95 -2.66 42.11
C LEU A 789 29.63 -3.27 41.61
N LEU A 790 29.61 -3.76 40.37
CA LEU A 790 28.43 -4.35 39.72
C LEU A 790 28.55 -5.87 39.59
N ALA A 791 29.58 -6.50 40.18
CA ALA A 791 29.79 -7.94 40.09
C ALA A 791 28.58 -8.73 40.62
N HIS A 792 27.96 -8.26 41.71
CA HIS A 792 26.75 -8.88 42.30
C HIS A 792 25.53 -8.89 41.36
N GLN A 793 25.50 -8.05 40.34
CA GLN A 793 24.41 -8.00 39.36
C GLN A 793 24.63 -8.97 38.19
N ARG A 794 25.83 -9.54 38.05
CA ARG A 794 26.18 -10.46 36.96
C ARG A 794 25.93 -11.91 37.38
N LYS A 795 25.05 -12.58 36.66
CA LYS A 795 24.75 -14.01 36.85
C LYS A 795 25.31 -14.86 35.71
N PHE A 796 25.22 -14.36 34.48
CA PHE A 796 25.62 -15.06 33.26
C PHE A 796 26.72 -14.33 32.49
N ILE A 797 26.85 -13.00 32.64
CA ILE A 797 27.89 -12.22 31.96
C ILE A 797 29.23 -12.38 32.70
N LYS A 798 30.25 -12.90 31.99
CA LYS A 798 31.61 -13.06 32.50
C LYS A 798 32.49 -11.87 32.13
N ARG A 799 33.61 -11.66 32.84
CA ARG A 799 34.56 -10.55 32.60
C ARG A 799 35.15 -10.54 31.18
N ASN A 800 35.28 -11.72 30.57
CA ASN A 800 35.77 -11.92 29.19
C ASN A 800 34.65 -12.02 28.13
N SER A 801 33.38 -11.83 28.51
CA SER A 801 32.26 -11.87 27.55
C SER A 801 32.39 -10.76 26.52
N THR A 802 32.34 -11.12 25.24
CA THR A 802 32.39 -10.14 24.15
C THR A 802 31.05 -9.44 23.96
N GLN A 803 31.07 -8.22 23.40
CA GLN A 803 29.85 -7.47 23.06
C GLN A 803 28.92 -8.26 22.14
N LEU A 804 29.49 -8.99 21.17
CA LEU A 804 28.71 -9.79 20.23
C LEU A 804 28.03 -10.97 20.93
N GLN A 805 28.71 -11.67 21.85
CA GLN A 805 28.10 -12.74 22.65
C GLN A 805 26.93 -12.22 23.46
N ILE A 806 27.13 -11.09 24.15
CA ILE A 806 26.10 -10.45 24.96
C ILE A 806 24.91 -10.05 24.09
N LEU A 807 25.14 -9.37 22.96
CA LEU A 807 24.08 -8.92 22.04
C LEU A 807 23.40 -10.05 21.26
N SER A 808 23.96 -11.25 21.23
CA SER A 808 23.38 -12.40 20.52
C SER A 808 22.50 -13.26 21.43
N SER A 809 22.82 -13.40 22.71
CA SER A 809 22.01 -14.17 23.67
C SER A 809 20.85 -13.35 24.28
N PRO A 810 19.61 -13.85 24.31
CA PRO A 810 18.50 -13.19 25.01
C PRO A 810 18.74 -13.02 26.51
N ALA A 811 19.32 -14.03 27.16
CA ALA A 811 19.59 -14.02 28.61
C ALA A 811 20.65 -12.97 28.96
N LEU A 812 21.77 -12.95 28.24
CA LEU A 812 22.84 -11.97 28.45
C LEU A 812 22.36 -10.54 28.15
N ARG A 813 21.51 -10.35 27.11
CA ARG A 813 20.91 -9.04 26.83
C ARG A 813 20.06 -8.52 27.98
N GLU A 814 19.26 -9.38 28.60
CA GLU A 814 18.37 -8.95 29.67
C GLU A 814 19.15 -8.58 30.95
N GLU A 815 20.17 -9.36 31.28
CA GLU A 815 21.09 -9.04 32.37
C GLU A 815 21.84 -7.73 32.12
N MET A 816 22.42 -7.55 30.93
CA MET A 816 23.06 -6.30 30.49
C MET A 816 22.12 -5.10 30.61
N ARG A 817 20.86 -5.22 30.17
CA ARG A 817 19.86 -4.15 30.27
C ARG A 817 19.52 -3.81 31.71
N LYS A 818 19.53 -4.79 32.62
CA LYS A 818 19.32 -4.57 34.05
C LYS A 818 20.50 -3.77 34.62
N ILE A 819 21.73 -4.22 34.37
CA ILE A 819 22.96 -3.53 34.80
C ILE A 819 22.96 -2.09 34.31
N LEU A 820 22.74 -1.84 33.02
CA LEU A 820 22.75 -0.47 32.46
C LEU A 820 21.59 0.40 32.93
N ARG A 821 20.48 -0.21 33.36
CA ARG A 821 19.34 0.52 33.96
C ARG A 821 19.70 0.98 35.37
N ASP A 822 20.35 0.13 36.14
CA ASP A 822 20.74 0.37 37.53
C ASP A 822 21.99 1.28 37.60
N CYS A 823 22.83 1.25 36.57
CA CYS A 823 23.95 2.19 36.38
C CYS A 823 23.51 3.63 36.06
N LYS A 824 22.22 3.88 35.81
CA LYS A 824 21.75 5.26 35.67
C LYS A 824 22.07 5.98 36.97
N PRO A 825 22.81 7.09 36.95
CA PRO A 825 23.03 7.86 38.17
C PRO A 825 21.66 8.14 38.78
N HIS A 826 21.51 7.81 40.07
CA HIS A 826 20.43 8.39 40.87
C HIS A 826 20.35 9.87 40.49
N ARG A 827 19.14 10.39 40.30
CA ARG A 827 18.88 11.83 40.23
C ARG A 827 19.22 12.46 41.60
N THR A 828 20.47 12.37 42.05
CA THR A 828 20.98 13.22 43.10
C THR A 828 21.08 14.60 42.48
N LYS A 829 20.19 15.48 42.92
CA LYS A 829 20.35 16.93 42.76
C LYS A 829 21.82 17.23 43.07
N CYS A 830 22.59 17.68 42.09
CA CYS A 830 23.88 18.29 42.37
C CYS A 830 23.57 19.61 43.09
N PRO A 831 24.01 19.82 44.34
CA PRO A 831 23.81 21.08 45.03
C PRO A 831 24.89 22.06 44.56
N ALA A 832 24.74 22.55 43.33
CA ALA A 832 25.42 23.77 42.84
C ALA A 832 24.88 24.09 41.45
N GLN A 833 24.31 25.30 41.33
CA GLN A 833 23.88 25.97 40.11
C GLN A 833 22.68 25.35 39.38
N GLY A 834 21.51 25.92 39.67
CA GLY A 834 20.25 25.60 39.01
C GLY A 834 20.28 25.91 37.52
N ARG A 835 20.35 24.86 36.69
CA ARG A 835 19.81 24.88 35.32
C ARG A 835 19.13 23.55 34.99
N LYS A 836 17.81 23.62 34.80
CA LYS A 836 17.01 22.54 34.20
C LYS A 836 17.38 22.44 32.72
N TYR A 837 18.32 21.58 32.36
CA TYR A 837 18.59 21.28 30.95
C TYR A 837 17.82 20.03 30.53
N TYR A 838 16.66 20.24 29.91
CA TYR A 838 16.15 19.54 28.71
C TYR A 838 14.91 20.29 28.20
N ALA A 839 15.11 21.56 27.83
CA ALA A 839 14.31 22.29 26.85
C ALA A 839 15.06 23.60 26.52
N CYS A 840 15.09 23.94 25.23
CA CYS A 840 15.43 25.26 24.68
C CYS A 840 16.91 25.67 24.57
N SER A 841 17.34 25.84 23.32
CA SER A 841 17.91 27.11 22.87
C SER A 841 17.24 27.49 21.54
N LYS A 842 16.11 28.21 21.65
CA LYS A 842 15.65 29.13 20.62
C LYS A 842 15.83 30.54 21.17
N ASN A 843 16.48 31.34 20.35
CA ASN A 843 16.43 32.80 20.23
C ASN A 843 17.46 33.64 20.98
N SER A 844 18.19 34.41 20.17
CA SER A 844 18.54 35.80 20.40
C SER A 844 18.20 36.58 19.12
N SER A 845 17.15 37.40 19.17
CA SER A 845 17.09 38.76 18.61
C SER A 845 15.74 39.38 18.95
N SER A 846 15.84 40.54 19.58
CA SER A 846 14.87 41.39 20.26
C SER A 846 13.90 42.15 19.34
N GLY A 847 12.76 42.55 19.91
CA GLY A 847 11.82 43.53 19.37
C GLY A 847 10.49 43.46 20.14
N GLY A 848 10.34 44.29 21.17
CA GLY A 848 9.17 44.31 22.05
C GLY A 848 7.97 45.04 21.45
N PHE A 849 6.76 44.70 21.91
CA PHE A 849 5.61 45.60 22.01
C PHE A 849 4.63 45.06 23.06
N SER A 850 3.97 46.01 23.72
CA SER A 850 3.09 45.94 24.89
C SER A 850 1.84 45.07 24.74
N CYS A 851 1.42 44.49 25.87
CA CYS A 851 0.22 43.68 26.05
C CYS A 851 -1.09 44.46 25.76
N LEU A 852 -1.94 43.89 24.92
CA LEU A 852 -3.39 44.16 24.88
C LEU A 852 -4.14 42.97 25.50
N PRO A 853 -5.34 43.17 26.08
CA PRO A 853 -6.11 42.10 26.73
C PRO A 853 -6.63 41.06 25.72
N PRO A 854 -6.85 39.81 26.14
CA PRO A 854 -7.29 38.73 25.26
C PRO A 854 -8.76 38.90 24.82
N PRO A 855 -9.13 38.46 23.60
CA PRO A 855 -10.52 38.43 23.15
C PRO A 855 -11.34 37.32 23.86
N PRO A 856 -12.67 37.43 23.91
CA PRO A 856 -13.54 36.48 24.60
C PRO A 856 -13.52 35.08 23.97
N ALA A 857 -13.72 34.07 24.82
CA ALA A 857 -13.56 32.66 24.52
C ALA A 857 -14.52 32.14 23.42
N GLU A 858 -13.97 31.56 22.36
CA GLU A 858 -14.70 30.69 21.43
C GLU A 858 -15.09 29.35 22.08
N PRO A 859 -16.21 28.71 21.66
CA PRO A 859 -16.71 27.50 22.28
C PRO A 859 -15.75 26.31 22.11
N ARG A 860 -15.58 25.56 23.21
CA ARG A 860 -14.70 24.37 23.30
C ARG A 860 -14.97 23.37 22.17
N LYS A 861 -13.97 23.10 21.34
CA LYS A 861 -13.95 21.96 20.41
C LYS A 861 -14.15 20.64 21.18
N LYS A 862 -15.10 19.82 20.70
CA LYS A 862 -15.45 18.49 21.21
C LYS A 862 -14.18 17.69 21.55
N THR A 863 -14.06 17.25 22.81
CA THR A 863 -12.92 16.50 23.31
C THR A 863 -12.84 15.10 22.69
N PHE A 864 -11.61 14.57 22.63
CA PHE A 864 -11.24 13.26 22.06
C PHE A 864 -12.07 12.07 22.59
N ALA A 865 -12.71 12.22 23.75
CA ALA A 865 -13.63 11.24 24.33
C ALA A 865 -14.87 10.99 23.45
N ASN A 866 -15.42 12.03 22.82
CA ASN A 866 -16.63 11.90 21.99
C ASN A 866 -16.36 11.22 20.64
N ALA A 867 -15.11 11.21 20.16
CA ALA A 867 -14.69 10.48 18.97
C ALA A 867 -14.48 8.97 19.21
N LEU A 868 -14.36 8.55 20.48
CA LEU A 868 -14.19 7.14 20.85
C LEU A 868 -15.52 6.40 21.03
N LYS A 869 -16.63 7.10 21.34
CA LYS A 869 -17.96 6.51 21.51
C LYS A 869 -18.47 5.80 20.23
N SER A 870 -18.09 6.28 19.04
CA SER A 870 -18.44 5.65 17.74
C SER A 870 -17.41 4.62 17.24
N GLN A 871 -16.34 4.37 18.01
CA GLN A 871 -15.20 3.56 17.59
C GLN A 871 -14.97 2.26 18.37
N LEU A 872 -15.88 1.85 19.25
CA LEU A 872 -15.77 0.50 19.82
C LEU A 872 -16.01 -0.55 18.73
N PRO A 873 -15.05 -1.46 18.46
CA PRO A 873 -15.35 -2.61 17.62
C PRO A 873 -16.49 -3.39 18.28
N LYS A 874 -17.47 -3.88 17.49
CA LYS A 874 -18.34 -4.97 17.97
C LYS A 874 -17.41 -6.12 18.31
N ILE A 875 -17.05 -6.24 19.59
CA ILE A 875 -16.31 -7.38 20.09
C ILE A 875 -17.29 -8.53 19.93
N ASN A 876 -16.98 -9.45 19.02
CA ASN A 876 -17.65 -10.74 18.98
C ASN A 876 -17.28 -11.45 20.29
N ASN A 877 -18.06 -11.20 21.34
CA ASN A 877 -17.95 -11.89 22.61
C ASN A 877 -18.47 -13.31 22.39
N LYS A 878 -17.66 -14.18 21.79
CA LYS A 878 -17.87 -15.62 21.98
C LYS A 878 -17.81 -15.86 23.49
N LYS A 879 -18.90 -16.39 24.08
CA LYS A 879 -18.98 -16.77 25.50
C LYS A 879 -17.76 -17.66 25.79
N LYS A 880 -16.90 -17.27 26.75
CA LYS A 880 -15.72 -18.04 27.13
C LYS A 880 -16.10 -18.92 28.31
N PHE A 881 -15.84 -20.22 28.19
CA PHE A 881 -16.09 -21.20 29.23
C PHE A 881 -14.79 -21.38 30.00
N VAL A 882 -14.67 -20.71 31.16
CA VAL A 882 -13.45 -20.64 31.96
C VAL A 882 -13.74 -20.94 33.42
N SER A 883 -12.90 -21.77 34.04
CA SER A 883 -12.85 -21.99 35.49
C SER A 883 -11.46 -21.63 36.01
N LEU A 884 -11.40 -21.11 37.24
CA LEU A 884 -10.14 -20.82 37.93
C LEU A 884 -9.83 -21.96 38.89
N VAL A 885 -8.60 -22.46 38.86
CA VAL A 885 -8.12 -23.50 39.76
C VAL A 885 -7.00 -22.92 40.60
N TYR A 886 -7.18 -22.88 41.92
CA TYR A 886 -6.18 -22.37 42.85
C TYR A 886 -5.59 -23.50 43.70
N PRO A 887 -4.30 -23.45 44.05
CA PRO A 887 -3.76 -24.32 45.07
C PRO A 887 -4.34 -23.94 46.44
N LYS A 888 -4.50 -24.91 47.33
CA LYS A 888 -4.87 -24.66 48.73
C LYS A 888 -3.67 -24.17 49.56
N ASP A 889 -2.44 -24.42 49.10
CA ASP A 889 -1.21 -23.87 49.68
C ASP A 889 -0.80 -22.58 48.95
N GLU A 890 -0.72 -21.48 49.69
CA GLU A 890 -0.43 -20.13 49.17
C GLU A 890 0.98 -19.98 48.58
N ASN A 891 1.92 -20.87 48.92
CA ASN A 891 3.29 -20.85 48.40
C ASN A 891 3.46 -21.60 47.06
N THR A 892 2.43 -22.33 46.61
CA THR A 892 2.50 -23.11 45.36
C THR A 892 2.46 -22.20 44.13
N SER A 893 3.38 -22.38 43.19
CA SER A 893 3.44 -21.57 41.98
C SER A 893 2.38 -22.01 40.94
N SER A 894 1.97 -21.11 40.04
CA SER A 894 1.01 -21.44 38.97
C SER A 894 1.52 -22.50 37.98
N GLU A 895 2.83 -22.74 37.91
CA GLU A 895 3.39 -23.82 37.09
C GLU A 895 3.24 -25.18 37.78
N GLU A 896 3.44 -25.23 39.09
CA GLU A 896 3.23 -26.44 39.91
C GLU A 896 1.75 -26.80 40.00
N THR A 897 0.86 -25.81 40.21
CA THR A 897 -0.60 -26.01 40.17
C THR A 897 -1.05 -26.57 38.82
N LYS A 898 -0.49 -26.04 37.72
CA LYS A 898 -0.77 -26.55 36.37
C LYS A 898 -0.24 -27.98 36.20
N SER A 899 1.00 -28.24 36.59
CA SER A 899 1.61 -29.57 36.45
C SER A 899 0.81 -30.61 37.22
N THR A 900 0.47 -30.31 38.48
CA THR A 900 -0.34 -31.16 39.36
C THR A 900 -1.72 -31.44 38.77
N LEU A 901 -2.38 -30.40 38.23
CA LEU A 901 -3.69 -30.54 37.61
C LEU A 901 -3.67 -31.46 36.37
N PHE A 902 -2.72 -31.27 35.46
CA PHE A 902 -2.65 -32.03 34.20
C PHE A 902 -1.93 -33.39 34.33
N SER A 903 -1.16 -33.61 35.39
CA SER A 903 -0.64 -34.94 35.73
C SER A 903 -1.70 -35.84 36.35
N SER A 904 -2.60 -35.26 37.16
CA SER A 904 -3.69 -36.01 37.81
C SER A 904 -4.93 -36.16 36.94
N ILE A 905 -5.19 -35.23 36.02
CA ILE A 905 -6.32 -35.29 35.07
C ILE A 905 -5.75 -35.22 33.66
N ALA A 906 -5.74 -36.35 32.96
CA ALA A 906 -5.38 -36.41 31.55
C ALA A 906 -6.59 -36.00 30.68
N PRO A 907 -6.60 -34.80 30.06
CA PRO A 907 -7.78 -34.29 29.34
C PRO A 907 -8.20 -35.18 28.16
N SER A 908 -7.23 -35.91 27.59
CA SER A 908 -7.43 -36.89 26.51
C SER A 908 -8.28 -38.09 26.95
N LYS A 909 -8.18 -38.51 28.23
CA LYS A 909 -8.92 -39.67 28.75
C LYS A 909 -10.39 -39.36 29.04
N ILE A 910 -10.72 -38.10 29.31
CA ILE A 910 -12.09 -37.61 29.60
C ILE A 910 -12.76 -36.95 28.39
N ASN A 911 -12.15 -37.04 27.20
CA ASN A 911 -12.61 -36.44 25.95
C ASN A 911 -12.92 -34.93 26.04
N VAL A 912 -12.09 -34.18 26.78
CA VAL A 912 -12.23 -32.72 26.94
C VAL A 912 -11.12 -31.97 26.22
N GLY A 913 -11.51 -31.09 25.30
CA GLY A 913 -10.59 -30.16 24.62
C GLY A 913 -10.30 -28.92 25.46
N VAL A 914 -9.16 -28.89 26.15
CA VAL A 914 -8.66 -27.67 26.80
C VAL A 914 -8.03 -26.76 25.76
N LYS A 915 -8.63 -25.60 25.55
CA LYS A 915 -8.23 -24.63 24.53
C LYS A 915 -7.02 -23.81 24.97
N HIS A 916 -7.07 -23.29 26.19
CA HIS A 916 -5.98 -22.51 26.78
C HIS A 916 -5.92 -22.70 28.29
N VAL A 917 -4.69 -22.66 28.81
CA VAL A 917 -4.40 -22.68 30.24
C VAL A 917 -3.51 -21.47 30.54
N LYS A 918 -3.98 -20.55 31.39
CA LYS A 918 -3.26 -19.31 31.69
C LYS A 918 -2.97 -19.22 33.18
N LYS A 919 -1.76 -18.82 33.53
CA LYS A 919 -1.40 -18.51 34.91
C LYS A 919 -2.17 -17.27 35.37
N VAL A 920 -2.67 -17.29 36.59
CA VAL A 920 -3.28 -16.15 37.28
C VAL A 920 -2.52 -15.86 38.57
N GLN A 921 -2.86 -14.79 39.28
CA GLN A 921 -2.20 -14.41 40.54
C GLN A 921 -2.41 -15.49 41.62
N ASN A 922 -1.65 -15.44 42.72
CA ASN A 922 -1.75 -16.36 43.87
C ASN A 922 -1.66 -17.84 43.49
N GLY A 923 -0.69 -18.21 42.63
CA GLY A 923 -0.45 -19.61 42.29
C GLY A 923 -1.54 -20.28 41.44
N GLY A 924 -2.61 -19.56 41.06
CA GLY A 924 -3.74 -20.14 40.36
C GLY A 924 -3.54 -20.28 38.85
N VAL A 925 -4.46 -21.03 38.24
CA VAL A 925 -4.50 -21.31 36.81
C VAL A 925 -5.93 -21.19 36.28
N ALA A 926 -6.13 -20.46 35.19
CA ALA A 926 -7.39 -20.37 34.46
C ALA A 926 -7.43 -21.40 33.33
N VAL A 927 -8.41 -22.30 33.36
CA VAL A 927 -8.63 -23.34 32.34
C VAL A 927 -9.80 -22.93 31.45
N GLU A 928 -9.53 -22.79 30.14
CA GLU A 928 -10.53 -22.44 29.12
C GLU A 928 -10.84 -23.68 28.25
N CYS A 929 -12.12 -24.06 28.18
CA CYS A 929 -12.61 -25.17 27.37
C CYS A 929 -13.38 -24.69 26.13
N ASN A 930 -13.59 -25.59 25.16
CA ASN A 930 -14.31 -25.25 23.93
C ASN A 930 -15.83 -25.10 24.12
N THR A 931 -16.43 -25.83 25.07
CA THR A 931 -17.86 -25.79 25.40
C THR A 931 -18.10 -25.73 26.92
N GLU A 932 -19.31 -25.31 27.35
CA GLU A 932 -19.72 -25.24 28.76
C GLU A 932 -19.75 -26.64 29.41
N GLU A 933 -20.32 -27.62 28.71
CA GLU A 933 -20.41 -29.02 29.15
C GLU A 933 -19.03 -29.65 29.39
N GLN A 934 -18.04 -29.30 28.56
CA GLN A 934 -16.65 -29.74 28.72
C GLN A 934 -15.96 -29.12 29.95
N LEU A 935 -16.31 -27.87 30.28
CA LEU A 935 -15.80 -27.21 31.48
C LEU A 935 -16.38 -27.85 32.74
N GLU A 936 -17.68 -28.14 32.74
CA GLU A 936 -18.36 -28.82 33.85
C GLU A 936 -17.81 -30.23 34.09
N LYS A 937 -17.53 -30.99 33.02
CA LYS A 937 -16.85 -32.30 33.12
C LYS A 937 -15.49 -32.19 33.79
N ILE A 938 -14.68 -31.19 33.41
CA ILE A 938 -13.37 -30.95 34.07
C ILE A 938 -13.53 -30.55 35.53
N ILE A 939 -14.47 -29.65 35.87
CA ILE A 939 -14.69 -29.22 37.26
C ILE A 939 -15.13 -30.40 38.13
N LYS A 940 -16.05 -31.24 37.61
CA LYS A 940 -16.52 -32.44 38.30
C LYS A 940 -15.36 -33.39 38.58
N GLU A 941 -14.51 -33.63 37.58
CA GLU A 941 -13.34 -34.51 37.70
C GLU A 941 -12.30 -33.97 38.69
N ILE A 942 -12.07 -32.65 38.73
CA ILE A 942 -11.19 -32.03 39.74
C ILE A 942 -11.73 -32.25 41.14
N ASN A 943 -13.04 -32.11 41.33
CA ASN A 943 -13.66 -32.20 42.64
C ASN A 943 -13.83 -33.65 43.11
N SER A 944 -13.96 -34.62 42.20
CA SER A 944 -14.10 -36.05 42.52
C SER A 944 -12.77 -36.81 42.61
N ASN A 945 -11.65 -36.23 42.17
CA ASN A 945 -10.35 -36.89 42.20
C ASN A 945 -9.69 -36.78 43.59
N PRO A 946 -9.49 -37.91 44.33
CA PRO A 946 -8.96 -37.89 45.69
C PRO A 946 -7.57 -37.25 45.82
N SER A 947 -6.76 -37.32 44.76
CA SER A 947 -5.40 -36.74 44.72
C SER A 947 -5.38 -35.21 44.59
N LEU A 948 -6.49 -34.61 44.15
CA LEU A 948 -6.63 -33.17 43.90
C LEU A 948 -7.53 -32.46 44.90
N GLN A 949 -8.52 -33.14 45.48
CA GLN A 949 -9.50 -32.57 46.43
C GLN A 949 -8.85 -31.89 47.64
N GLY A 950 -7.67 -32.36 48.06
CA GLY A 950 -6.87 -31.76 49.15
C GLY A 950 -5.84 -30.71 48.72
N LYS A 951 -5.55 -30.56 47.42
CA LYS A 951 -4.44 -29.73 46.91
C LYS A 951 -4.88 -28.51 46.12
N VAL A 952 -6.03 -28.59 45.45
CA VAL A 952 -6.57 -27.51 44.63
C VAL A 952 -8.05 -27.29 44.91
N GLU A 953 -8.54 -26.10 44.55
CA GLU A 953 -9.94 -25.75 44.57
C GLU A 953 -10.34 -25.04 43.27
N THR A 954 -11.56 -25.30 42.79
CA THR A 954 -12.10 -24.65 41.60
C THR A 954 -13.01 -23.50 41.97
N ARG A 955 -12.87 -22.36 41.31
CA ARG A 955 -13.71 -21.16 41.47
C ARG A 955 -14.23 -20.68 40.12
N SER A 956 -15.53 -20.36 40.07
CA SER A 956 -16.12 -19.71 38.89
C SER A 956 -15.74 -18.23 38.86
N PRO A 957 -15.30 -17.69 37.71
CA PRO A 957 -14.94 -16.28 37.60
C PRO A 957 -16.18 -15.38 37.77
N VAL A 958 -16.21 -14.60 38.86
CA VAL A 958 -17.27 -13.60 39.11
C VAL A 958 -17.07 -12.40 38.17
N ARG A 959 -18.14 -12.01 37.46
CA ARG A 959 -18.10 -10.80 36.63
C ARG A 959 -18.00 -9.59 37.54
N ARG A 960 -16.98 -8.76 37.32
CA ARG A 960 -16.85 -7.47 38.01
C ARG A 960 -17.70 -6.44 37.30
N ASP A 961 -18.45 -5.65 38.06
CA ASP A 961 -19.13 -4.49 37.50
C ASP A 961 -18.10 -3.49 36.95
N PRO A 962 -18.42 -2.84 35.83
CA PRO A 962 -17.54 -1.87 35.24
C PRO A 962 -17.32 -0.68 36.17
N LYS A 963 -16.08 -0.15 36.12
CA LYS A 963 -15.65 1.01 36.90
C LYS A 963 -15.37 2.20 36.00
N ILE A 964 -15.84 3.37 36.41
CA ILE A 964 -15.60 4.66 35.77
C ILE A 964 -14.61 5.43 36.64
N ILE A 965 -13.56 6.00 36.05
CA ILE A 965 -12.63 6.88 36.76
C ILE A 965 -12.76 8.29 36.21
N ILE A 966 -13.09 9.23 37.09
CA ILE A 966 -13.18 10.65 36.79
C ILE A 966 -11.90 11.32 37.31
N TYR A 967 -11.12 11.90 36.41
CA TYR A 967 -9.80 12.45 36.72
C TYR A 967 -9.86 13.93 37.13
N ASP A 968 -8.85 14.35 37.90
CA ASP A 968 -8.57 15.73 38.33
C ASP A 968 -9.77 16.52 38.90
N VAL A 969 -10.59 15.86 39.72
CA VAL A 969 -11.66 16.52 40.50
C VAL A 969 -11.04 17.29 41.65
N ASP A 970 -11.57 18.47 41.95
CA ASP A 970 -11.11 19.27 43.09
C ASP A 970 -11.25 18.50 44.41
N ASN A 971 -10.22 18.50 45.24
CA ASN A 971 -10.24 17.76 46.51
C ASN A 971 -11.21 18.36 47.54
N THR A 972 -11.72 19.58 47.29
CA THR A 972 -12.76 20.25 48.09
C THR A 972 -14.17 19.71 47.84
N VAL A 973 -14.39 18.94 46.77
CA VAL A 973 -15.72 18.41 46.43
C VAL A 973 -16.01 17.14 47.25
N SER A 974 -17.04 17.19 48.10
CA SER A 974 -17.50 16.03 48.88
C SER A 974 -18.06 14.93 47.99
N LYS A 975 -18.04 13.69 48.50
CA LYS A 975 -18.51 12.50 47.79
C LYS A 975 -19.99 12.62 47.42
N GLU A 976 -20.81 13.13 48.33
CA GLU A 976 -22.26 13.27 48.17
C GLU A 976 -22.57 14.29 47.06
N ASN A 977 -21.96 15.48 47.13
CA ASN A 977 -22.15 16.52 46.11
C ASN A 977 -21.65 16.06 44.74
N PHE A 978 -20.53 15.32 44.71
CA PHE A 978 -20.00 14.77 43.46
C PHE A 978 -20.97 13.76 42.82
N LEU A 979 -21.48 12.80 43.61
CA LEU A 979 -22.40 11.78 43.10
C LEU A 979 -23.73 12.38 42.66
N GLN A 980 -24.31 13.29 43.44
CA GLN A 980 -25.57 13.94 43.11
C GLN A 980 -25.45 14.73 41.79
N THR A 981 -24.40 15.53 41.66
CA THR A 981 -24.12 16.30 40.44
C THR A 981 -23.86 15.38 39.25
N PHE A 982 -23.07 14.33 39.43
CA PHE A 982 -22.73 13.38 38.36
C PHE A 982 -23.97 12.62 37.87
N CYS A 983 -24.80 12.14 38.78
CA CYS A 983 -26.05 11.44 38.48
C CYS A 983 -27.06 12.36 37.78
N GLN A 984 -27.24 13.59 38.26
CA GLN A 984 -28.15 14.57 37.67
C GLN A 984 -27.71 14.97 36.26
N GLN A 985 -26.42 15.22 36.03
CA GLN A 985 -25.90 15.62 34.71
C GLN A 985 -26.02 14.52 33.64
N ASN A 986 -26.14 13.26 34.06
CA ASN A 986 -26.19 12.12 33.15
C ASN A 986 -27.52 11.36 33.18
N ASN A 987 -28.56 11.89 33.85
CA ASN A 987 -29.87 11.23 34.03
C ASN A 987 -29.77 9.79 34.56
N VAL A 988 -28.99 9.58 35.63
CA VAL A 988 -28.86 8.27 36.30
C VAL A 988 -29.35 8.38 37.75
N GLU A 989 -30.09 7.38 38.23
CA GLU A 989 -30.52 7.29 39.64
C GLU A 989 -29.32 7.09 40.58
N ILE A 990 -29.25 7.87 41.66
CA ILE A 990 -28.13 7.89 42.63
C ILE A 990 -27.85 6.50 43.24
N GLY A 991 -28.88 5.65 43.39
CA GLY A 991 -28.73 4.28 43.92
C GLY A 991 -28.07 3.26 42.98
N LYS A 992 -27.87 3.59 41.69
CA LYS A 992 -27.30 2.64 40.71
C LYS A 992 -25.78 2.78 40.52
N ILE A 993 -25.14 3.65 41.29
CA ILE A 993 -23.70 3.83 41.33
C ILE A 993 -23.22 3.55 42.76
N SER A 994 -22.34 2.58 42.92
CA SER A 994 -21.80 2.16 44.21
C SER A 994 -20.27 2.25 44.23
N GLY A 995 -19.67 2.26 45.43
CA GLY A 995 -18.22 2.09 45.59
C GLY A 995 -17.34 3.28 45.19
N THR A 996 -17.68 4.49 45.63
CA THR A 996 -16.90 5.71 45.41
C THR A 996 -15.73 5.80 46.39
N PHE A 997 -14.50 5.67 45.90
CA PHE A 997 -13.28 6.07 46.62
C PHE A 997 -12.41 6.96 45.75
N SER A 998 -11.62 7.83 46.38
CA SER A 998 -10.75 8.76 45.69
C SER A 998 -9.29 8.27 45.69
N LEU A 999 -8.60 8.48 44.57
CA LEU A 999 -7.16 8.26 44.41
C LEU A 999 -6.46 9.62 44.32
N LYS A 1000 -5.29 9.77 44.95
CA LYS A 1000 -4.52 11.03 44.87
C LYS A 1000 -4.06 11.31 43.43
N SER A 1001 -4.30 12.52 42.92
CA SER A 1001 -3.75 12.97 41.63
C SER A 1001 -2.27 13.36 41.77
N LYS A 1002 -1.55 13.38 40.64
CA LYS A 1002 -0.22 14.00 40.54
C LYS A 1002 -0.29 15.52 40.51
N THR A 1003 -1.47 16.09 40.25
CA THR A 1003 -1.75 17.51 40.25
C THR A 1003 -2.11 17.94 41.68
N LYS A 1004 -1.51 19.04 42.17
CA LYS A 1004 -1.76 19.54 43.53
C LYS A 1004 -3.25 19.87 43.70
N ASP A 1005 -3.81 19.51 44.86
CA ASP A 1005 -5.20 19.76 45.27
C ASP A 1005 -6.29 19.08 44.40
N LYS A 1006 -5.93 18.03 43.65
CA LYS A 1006 -6.87 17.23 42.85
C LYS A 1006 -6.89 15.75 43.25
N VAL A 1007 -8.02 15.09 43.05
CA VAL A 1007 -8.25 13.65 43.25
C VAL A 1007 -8.91 13.01 42.03
N HIS A 1008 -8.81 11.68 41.94
CA HIS A 1008 -9.52 10.89 40.93
C HIS A 1008 -10.60 10.05 41.62
N TRP A 1009 -11.85 10.23 41.22
CA TRP A 1009 -12.96 9.45 41.79
C TRP A 1009 -13.18 8.18 40.97
N VAL A 1010 -13.21 7.03 41.65
CA VAL A 1010 -13.54 5.73 41.05
C VAL A 1010 -14.97 5.37 41.41
N LEU A 1011 -15.82 5.16 40.41
CA LEU A 1011 -17.23 4.79 40.55
C LEU A 1011 -17.43 3.37 40.02
N GLN A 1012 -18.25 2.56 40.67
CA GLN A 1012 -18.68 1.25 40.17
C GLN A 1012 -20.18 1.30 39.84
N THR A 1013 -20.60 0.70 38.73
CA THR A 1013 -22.02 0.73 38.32
C THR A 1013 -22.35 -0.49 37.49
N ASP A 1014 -23.64 -0.87 37.44
CA ASP A 1014 -24.10 -1.99 36.62
C ASP A 1014 -23.76 -1.78 35.12
N PRO A 1015 -23.48 -2.87 34.37
CA PRO A 1015 -23.23 -2.81 32.94
C PRO A 1015 -24.26 -2.05 32.07
N LYS A 1016 -25.55 -2.04 32.42
CA LYS A 1016 -26.56 -1.29 31.65
C LYS A 1016 -26.39 0.21 31.88
N VAL A 1017 -26.22 0.64 33.12
CA VAL A 1017 -25.96 2.05 33.47
C VAL A 1017 -24.62 2.54 32.92
N PHE A 1018 -23.57 1.71 32.98
CA PHE A 1018 -22.27 2.02 32.37
C PHE A 1018 -22.38 2.28 30.86
N LYS A 1019 -23.25 1.55 30.16
CA LYS A 1019 -23.47 1.72 28.71
C LYS A 1019 -24.25 3.00 28.38
N VAL A 1020 -25.02 3.54 29.33
CA VAL A 1020 -25.69 4.84 29.18
C VAL A 1020 -24.68 5.98 29.40
N LEU A 1021 -23.78 5.82 30.38
CA LEU A 1021 -22.75 6.82 30.72
C LEU A 1021 -21.61 6.91 29.68
N MET A 1022 -21.23 5.78 29.07
CA MET A 1022 -20.15 5.68 28.09
C MET A 1022 -20.66 5.83 26.67
#